data_AF-A0A2U2M0P5-F1
#
_entry.id   AF-A0A2U2M0P5-F1
#
_cell.length_a   1.000
_cell.length_b   1.000
_cell.length_c   1.000
_cell.angle_alpha   90.00
_cell.angle_beta   90.00
_cell.angle_gamma   90.00
#
_symmetry.space_group_name_H-M   'P 1'
#
loop_
_entity.id
_entity.type
_entity.pdbx_description
1 polymer ?
#
loop_
_entity_poly.entity_id
_entity_poly.type
_entity_poly.pdbx_seq_one_letter_code
_entity_poly.pdbx_strand_id
1 'polypeptide(L)'
;MKKNRIDFKEKRRYAIKKVSGKTASVFIGATIFGVILSSNLSIDNTKADTVSNTTATTISNDQTSETSNVVTLRNNQKNENSSNEAADSVQNVTSNTESNVSAENKAPSTESVALKSDTPEVSAPAESSVNTSAAPEMRMATSTTTGSDRNAAGTVDENNANTQEAEENKKLANETGLTSSDNYSSNIYKGTDGNYYKVITIYGKDYVYRPVKVYANGTATGQWATNERDTRANIITTKEDLGNGKVKWTVVFFPSKGLTKDNSTISGLQSAKFGVALTKDYRIIGDVTVNIDSIADAGHTYTAMDGHGHEKSFTPEANVVQSFNPNTDVDLSGWINSSTMPGENNDYILGPYYFNTDTSVGEKNLGNTFFKEETVNKNAYTGENFVGEVHDLWTDNYTIRNEDKNALDGGDYYKKHLIYDPLFNEKGGIYKDGFFNSGDFGSAMIFKSQGKTNTAQFSSFTISFVAQHTDSYQSDLAKGPNGQQFSGIIANTYSYQNAYYNMYSIALGEQRSLKKVGKSYVETQPGDKIPNWQKGEDALARINKEYLNDEQINNLKNEIHKNIENSELIEQIVTTGNDLNDSMKALGNSVGIYDDNNEYTNRIVDNVKNSDKYIYASKEKQKAYDDAVIAAQNVIDKTKGKYADKTTVETLTKNVNDAFDALDGVKTANIPTEKVPVKDLNNLSEDEKAQVKKNVEDANKTLIDNGVTVTVDNKGNATITYLDKSTDEISSTDLVVEKTNIDADKNEPKVPSDKVKVDDPNKLTEDEKSEVVKTVEDANKDEKEVNLTRRKQGNRR
;
A
#
# COMPACT_ATOMS: atom_id res chain seq x y z
N MET A 1 40.62 -27.84 -11.98
CA MET A 1 41.40 -27.40 -10.79
C MET A 1 41.47 -25.88 -10.84
N LYS A 2 41.36 -25.08 -9.77
CA LYS A 2 41.19 -25.34 -8.33
C LYS A 2 39.92 -24.63 -7.82
N LYS A 3 39.33 -25.13 -6.72
CA LYS A 3 38.26 -24.43 -5.98
C LYS A 3 38.90 -23.46 -4.98
N ASN A 4 38.36 -22.26 -4.82
CA ASN A 4 38.47 -21.48 -3.58
C ASN A 4 37.05 -21.24 -3.04
N ARG A 5 36.67 -21.99 -2.00
CA ARG A 5 35.56 -21.65 -1.11
C ARG A 5 36.12 -20.75 -0.01
N ILE A 6 35.40 -19.68 0.33
CA ILE A 6 35.64 -18.93 1.57
C ILE A 6 34.57 -19.40 2.58
N ASP A 7 35.02 -19.79 3.78
CA ASP A 7 34.19 -20.33 4.86
C ASP A 7 33.93 -19.22 5.90
N PHE A 8 32.65 -18.88 6.12
CA PHE A 8 32.25 -17.86 7.09
C PHE A 8 31.76 -18.51 8.39
N LYS A 9 32.71 -18.84 9.28
CA LYS A 9 32.43 -19.18 10.69
C LYS A 9 33.43 -18.53 11.64
N GLU A 10 33.18 -17.27 12.00
CA GLU A 10 33.85 -16.62 13.13
C GLU A 10 32.82 -16.18 14.19
N LYS A 11 32.76 -16.90 15.32
CA LYS A 11 31.91 -16.56 16.47
C LYS A 11 32.54 -15.43 17.28
N ARG A 12 32.11 -14.18 17.09
CA ARG A 12 32.51 -13.08 17.96
C ARG A 12 31.67 -13.05 19.23
N ARG A 13 32.31 -13.33 20.38
CA ARG A 13 31.71 -13.16 21.71
C ARG A 13 31.94 -11.71 22.15
N TYR A 14 30.88 -10.99 22.53
CA TYR A 14 30.99 -9.67 23.15
C TYR A 14 30.61 -9.75 24.63
N ALA A 15 31.39 -9.10 25.49
CA ALA A 15 31.14 -9.00 26.92
C ALA A 15 30.63 -7.59 27.27
N ILE A 16 29.55 -7.51 28.05
CA ILE A 16 28.95 -6.25 28.47
C ILE A 16 29.54 -5.83 29.82
N LYS A 17 30.07 -4.59 29.91
CA LYS A 17 30.48 -3.97 31.18
C LYS A 17 29.55 -2.78 31.47
N LYS A 18 28.87 -2.83 32.63
CA LYS A 18 27.82 -1.89 33.03
C LYS A 18 28.41 -0.61 33.63
N VAL A 19 27.95 0.56 33.19
CA VAL A 19 28.21 1.87 33.82
C VAL A 19 26.89 2.64 33.93
N SER A 20 26.76 3.46 34.97
CA SER A 20 25.49 4.01 35.46
C SER A 20 25.14 5.40 34.89
N GLY A 21 23.85 5.59 34.55
CA GLY A 21 23.13 6.81 34.91
C GLY A 21 23.24 8.04 34.00
N LYS A 22 22.50 8.04 32.87
CA LYS A 22 21.56 9.10 32.42
C LYS A 22 21.04 8.76 31.02
N THR A 23 19.72 8.83 30.83
CA THR A 23 19.06 8.28 29.63
C THR A 23 19.00 9.30 28.49
N ALA A 24 19.72 9.01 27.41
CA ALA A 24 19.49 9.58 26.09
C ALA A 24 19.58 8.43 25.08
N SER A 25 18.45 8.05 24.48
CA SER A 25 18.37 6.86 23.63
C SER A 25 18.95 7.13 22.25
N VAL A 26 20.20 6.73 22.04
CA VAL A 26 20.80 6.63 20.70
C VAL A 26 20.37 5.30 20.08
N PHE A 27 19.44 5.35 19.14
CA PHE A 27 19.13 4.24 18.25
C PHE A 27 20.12 4.22 17.08
N ILE A 28 20.85 3.12 16.91
CA ILE A 28 21.64 2.84 15.70
C ILE A 28 21.39 1.38 15.30
N GLY A 29 20.99 1.16 14.04
CA GLY A 29 21.14 -0.14 13.37
C GLY A 29 19.89 -0.99 13.22
N ALA A 30 18.89 -0.52 12.48
CA ALA A 30 17.91 -1.38 11.80
C ALA A 30 17.75 -0.92 10.36
N THR A 31 18.21 -1.73 9.41
CA THR A 31 18.06 -1.47 7.97
C THR A 31 16.62 -1.75 7.55
N ILE A 32 15.86 -0.71 7.25
CA ILE A 32 14.50 -0.81 6.71
C ILE A 32 14.53 -0.30 5.26
N PHE A 33 13.86 -1.01 4.35
CA PHE A 33 13.70 -0.64 2.96
C PHE A 33 13.04 0.75 2.84
N GLY A 34 13.73 1.69 2.19
CA GLY A 34 13.18 3.01 1.91
C GLY A 34 12.18 2.97 0.76
N VAL A 35 10.90 3.23 1.07
CA VAL A 35 9.90 3.63 0.08
C VAL A 35 10.23 5.05 -0.35
N ILE A 36 10.56 5.24 -1.63
CA ILE A 36 10.77 6.57 -2.21
C ILE A 36 9.40 7.18 -2.49
N LEU A 37 9.01 8.20 -1.71
CA LEU A 37 8.01 9.17 -2.16
C LEU A 37 8.69 10.11 -3.15
N SER A 38 8.17 10.16 -4.37
CA SER A 38 8.49 11.20 -5.35
C SER A 38 7.97 12.56 -4.86
N SER A 39 8.84 13.56 -4.87
CA SER A 39 8.54 14.90 -4.36
C SER A 39 8.31 15.89 -5.51
N ASN A 40 7.06 16.28 -5.72
CA ASN A 40 6.67 17.51 -6.41
C ASN A 40 5.63 18.25 -5.55
N LEU A 41 6.07 19.13 -4.66
CA LEU A 41 5.18 20.02 -3.91
C LEU A 41 5.88 21.36 -3.75
N SER A 42 5.26 22.39 -4.33
CA SER A 42 5.73 23.78 -4.26
C SER A 42 5.74 24.27 -2.81
N ILE A 43 6.79 25.01 -2.44
CA ILE A 43 6.94 25.56 -1.11
C ILE A 43 6.08 26.82 -0.98
N ASP A 44 4.99 26.74 -0.22
CA ASP A 44 4.35 27.92 0.37
C ASP A 44 4.56 27.94 1.89
N ASN A 45 5.28 28.96 2.35
CA ASN A 45 5.64 29.15 3.75
C ASN A 45 4.43 29.59 4.59
N THR A 46 3.96 28.75 5.51
CA THR A 46 3.21 29.22 6.70
C THR A 46 3.73 28.58 7.98
N LYS A 47 3.79 29.40 9.04
CA LYS A 47 4.41 29.05 10.32
C LYS A 47 3.52 28.13 11.15
N ALA A 48 4.17 27.29 11.95
CA ALA A 48 3.55 26.66 13.11
C ALA A 48 3.09 27.70 14.14
N ASP A 49 2.00 27.40 14.84
CA ASP A 49 1.85 27.79 16.24
C ASP A 49 1.00 26.77 17.02
N THR A 50 1.13 26.78 18.34
CA THR A 50 0.83 25.60 19.19
C THR A 50 -0.20 25.90 20.29
N VAL A 51 -0.99 24.87 20.66
CA VAL A 51 -1.80 24.72 21.90
C VAL A 51 -2.97 25.70 22.14
N SER A 52 -4.20 25.18 22.30
CA SER A 52 -4.94 25.16 23.60
C SER A 52 -6.45 24.96 23.48
N ASN A 53 -7.00 24.13 24.36
CA ASN A 53 -8.40 24.18 24.80
C ASN A 53 -8.71 25.55 25.43
N THR A 54 -9.97 26.03 25.35
CA THR A 54 -10.85 26.29 26.52
C THR A 54 -12.22 26.82 26.08
N THR A 55 -13.26 26.39 26.81
CA THR A 55 -14.67 26.80 26.76
C THR A 55 -14.90 28.31 26.97
N ALA A 56 -15.83 28.95 26.24
CA ALA A 56 -16.60 30.11 26.76
C ALA A 56 -17.89 30.40 25.96
N THR A 57 -18.92 30.82 26.70
CA THR A 57 -20.30 31.16 26.26
C THR A 57 -20.50 32.68 26.12
N THR A 58 -21.28 33.15 25.12
CA THR A 58 -22.25 34.29 25.17
C THR A 58 -22.87 34.47 23.76
N ILE A 59 -24.19 34.42 23.51
CA ILE A 59 -25.33 35.27 23.92
C ILE A 59 -25.37 36.67 23.26
N SER A 60 -26.30 36.86 22.31
CA SER A 60 -27.31 37.94 22.25
C SER A 60 -28.32 37.59 21.12
N ASN A 61 -29.60 37.31 21.36
CA ASN A 61 -30.74 38.16 21.77
C ASN A 61 -31.29 39.11 20.69
N ASP A 62 -32.46 38.76 20.15
CA ASP A 62 -33.74 39.53 20.17
C ASP A 62 -34.82 38.76 19.37
N GLN A 63 -36.14 38.82 19.61
CA GLN A 63 -36.97 39.33 20.71
C GLN A 63 -38.41 38.75 20.55
N THR A 64 -39.08 38.34 21.64
CA THR A 64 -40.57 38.27 21.82
C THR A 64 -41.39 37.34 20.88
N SER A 65 -42.58 36.80 21.16
CA SER A 65 -43.54 36.82 22.31
C SER A 65 -44.56 35.65 22.10
N GLU A 66 -45.52 35.29 22.97
CA GLU A 66 -45.96 35.75 24.31
C GLU A 66 -45.99 34.54 25.31
N THR A 67 -46.98 34.46 26.22
CA THR A 67 -47.18 33.41 27.24
C THR A 67 -48.67 33.08 27.47
N SER A 68 -48.92 31.92 28.10
CA SER A 68 -50.02 31.65 29.07
C SER A 68 -51.37 31.05 28.63
N ASN A 69 -51.66 29.90 29.28
CA ASN A 69 -52.93 29.45 29.87
C ASN A 69 -54.11 29.04 28.95
N VAL A 70 -54.66 27.84 29.19
CA VAL A 70 -55.95 27.63 29.90
C VAL A 70 -56.17 26.14 30.22
N VAL A 71 -56.86 25.88 31.33
CA VAL A 71 -57.21 24.55 31.88
C VAL A 71 -58.64 24.15 31.49
N THR A 72 -58.89 22.88 31.13
CA THR A 72 -60.17 22.22 31.48
C THR A 72 -60.01 20.72 31.74
N LEU A 73 -60.73 20.20 32.73
CA LEU A 73 -60.78 18.79 33.16
C LEU A 73 -62.04 18.07 32.64
N ARG A 74 -62.00 16.72 32.51
CA ARG A 74 -62.79 15.74 33.33
C ARG A 74 -63.06 14.38 32.66
N ASN A 75 -62.87 13.31 33.46
CA ASN A 75 -63.75 12.13 33.63
C ASN A 75 -63.98 11.18 32.41
N ASN A 76 -64.21 9.86 32.56
CA ASN A 76 -64.35 8.99 33.75
C ASN A 76 -64.14 7.51 33.37
N GLN A 77 -63.75 6.68 34.37
CA GLN A 77 -64.10 5.25 34.61
C GLN A 77 -63.96 4.19 33.48
N LYS A 78 -63.26 3.06 33.62
CA LYS A 78 -63.20 1.98 34.67
C LYS A 78 -64.09 0.76 34.35
N ASN A 79 -63.47 -0.37 33.99
CA ASN A 79 -63.69 -1.77 34.41
C ASN A 79 -62.94 -2.69 33.41
N GLU A 80 -62.03 -3.59 33.80
CA GLU A 80 -62.13 -4.80 34.66
C GLU A 80 -62.64 -6.05 33.93
N ASN A 81 -61.83 -7.13 34.01
CA ASN A 81 -62.19 -8.56 33.97
C ASN A 81 -62.75 -9.16 32.65
N SER A 82 -62.58 -10.46 32.36
CA SER A 82 -61.63 -11.48 32.84
C SER A 82 -61.70 -12.73 31.92
N SER A 83 -60.66 -13.57 32.02
CA SER A 83 -60.73 -15.04 32.16
C SER A 83 -60.95 -15.97 30.96
N ASN A 84 -60.08 -17.00 30.92
CA ASN A 84 -60.35 -18.42 30.63
C ASN A 84 -60.72 -18.81 29.19
N GLU A 85 -60.55 -20.05 28.74
CA GLU A 85 -59.58 -21.15 28.99
C GLU A 85 -60.06 -22.33 28.10
N ALA A 86 -59.15 -23.22 27.67
CA ALA A 86 -59.47 -24.58 27.16
C ALA A 86 -60.38 -24.69 25.89
N ALA A 87 -60.43 -25.79 25.14
CA ALA A 87 -59.52 -26.91 24.86
C ALA A 87 -60.03 -27.64 23.60
N ASP A 88 -59.22 -28.55 23.02
CA ASP A 88 -59.66 -29.72 22.21
C ASP A 88 -60.45 -29.46 20.88
N SER A 89 -60.48 -30.32 19.85
CA SER A 89 -59.70 -31.52 19.51
C SER A 89 -59.95 -31.95 18.03
N VAL A 90 -58.91 -32.45 17.33
CA VAL A 90 -58.86 -33.75 16.61
C VAL A 90 -59.85 -34.10 15.44
N GLN A 91 -59.28 -34.38 14.25
CA GLN A 91 -59.70 -35.30 13.12
C GLN A 91 -61.10 -35.13 12.47
N ASN A 92 -61.38 -35.42 11.18
CA ASN A 92 -60.94 -36.44 10.18
C ASN A 92 -61.44 -35.94 8.76
N VAL A 93 -60.85 -36.22 7.57
CA VAL A 93 -60.83 -37.49 6.78
C VAL A 93 -62.27 -37.97 6.45
N THR A 94 -62.80 -38.19 5.23
CA THR A 94 -62.29 -38.47 3.86
C THR A 94 -63.43 -38.26 2.81
N SER A 95 -63.20 -37.65 1.63
CA SER A 95 -63.15 -38.26 0.26
C SER A 95 -64.44 -38.77 -0.43
N ASN A 96 -64.38 -38.79 -1.79
CA ASN A 96 -65.16 -39.58 -2.78
C ASN A 96 -66.49 -38.97 -3.33
N THR A 97 -66.92 -39.16 -4.60
CA THR A 97 -66.32 -39.71 -5.87
C THR A 97 -67.30 -39.49 -7.07
N GLU A 98 -66.84 -39.69 -8.32
CA GLU A 98 -67.61 -39.95 -9.59
C GLU A 98 -68.39 -38.77 -10.27
N SER A 99 -68.55 -38.68 -11.60
CA SER A 99 -67.84 -39.27 -12.78
C SER A 99 -68.38 -38.75 -14.13
N ASN A 100 -67.54 -38.61 -15.18
CA ASN A 100 -67.64 -39.32 -16.50
C ASN A 100 -66.94 -38.65 -17.73
N VAL A 101 -66.02 -39.42 -18.36
CA VAL A 101 -65.80 -39.71 -19.82
C VAL A 101 -65.70 -38.52 -20.82
N SER A 102 -64.63 -38.33 -21.63
CA SER A 102 -64.15 -39.22 -22.73
C SER A 102 -62.72 -38.89 -23.24
N ALA A 103 -61.99 -39.93 -23.73
CA ALA A 103 -60.95 -40.04 -24.81
C ALA A 103 -60.22 -38.79 -25.41
N GLU A 104 -58.95 -38.80 -25.90
CA GLU A 104 -57.92 -39.86 -26.07
C GLU A 104 -56.49 -39.26 -26.29
N ASN A 105 -55.44 -40.00 -25.88
CA ASN A 105 -54.06 -40.09 -26.42
C ASN A 105 -53.06 -38.89 -26.59
N LYS A 106 -52.01 -38.97 -25.74
CA LYS A 106 -50.54 -38.90 -26.03
C LYS A 106 -49.77 -37.55 -26.00
N ALA A 107 -48.64 -37.57 -25.28
CA ALA A 107 -47.68 -36.50 -24.95
C ALA A 107 -46.59 -36.29 -26.06
N PRO A 108 -45.51 -35.43 -25.94
CA PRO A 108 -45.00 -34.67 -24.76
C PRO A 108 -44.40 -33.24 -24.99
N SER A 109 -43.95 -32.59 -23.88
CA SER A 109 -42.88 -31.52 -23.74
C SER A 109 -42.98 -30.23 -24.59
N THR A 110 -42.83 -28.99 -24.06
CA THR A 110 -41.55 -28.33 -23.67
C THR A 110 -41.70 -26.97 -22.93
N GLU A 111 -40.66 -26.59 -22.18
CA GLU A 111 -40.01 -25.25 -22.02
C GLU A 111 -40.77 -23.90 -21.80
N SER A 112 -40.53 -23.31 -20.60
CA SER A 112 -39.71 -22.07 -20.40
C SER A 112 -40.30 -20.66 -20.12
N VAL A 113 -39.47 -19.89 -19.39
CA VAL A 113 -39.33 -18.42 -19.23
C VAL A 113 -40.25 -17.61 -18.28
N ALA A 114 -39.57 -17.00 -17.29
CA ALA A 114 -39.79 -15.73 -16.57
C ALA A 114 -41.10 -15.46 -15.79
N LEU A 115 -40.91 -15.25 -14.47
CA LEU A 115 -41.68 -14.29 -13.69
C LEU A 115 -40.75 -13.23 -13.11
N LYS A 116 -41.20 -11.97 -13.15
CA LYS A 116 -40.57 -10.82 -12.48
C LYS A 116 -40.73 -10.94 -10.96
N SER A 117 -39.82 -10.30 -10.23
CA SER A 117 -40.05 -9.88 -8.83
C SER A 117 -40.13 -8.36 -8.79
N ASP A 118 -41.31 -7.83 -8.50
CA ASP A 118 -41.53 -6.40 -8.34
C ASP A 118 -40.84 -5.87 -7.06
N THR A 119 -40.31 -4.64 -7.15
CA THR A 119 -39.83 -3.88 -5.98
C THR A 119 -40.80 -2.73 -5.74
N PRO A 120 -41.33 -2.53 -4.52
CA PRO A 120 -42.28 -1.46 -4.26
C PRO A 120 -41.58 -0.10 -4.17
N GLU A 121 -42.17 0.88 -4.83
CA GLU A 121 -41.77 2.29 -4.86
C GLU A 121 -42.34 3.03 -3.64
N VAL A 122 -41.59 4.00 -3.08
CA VAL A 122 -42.14 5.01 -2.16
C VAL A 122 -41.73 6.40 -2.64
N SER A 123 -42.72 7.16 -3.10
CA SER A 123 -42.52 8.48 -3.71
C SER A 123 -42.43 9.61 -2.66
N ALA A 124 -41.77 10.70 -3.04
CA ALA A 124 -41.89 12.03 -2.43
C ALA A 124 -42.21 13.06 -3.54
N PRO A 125 -42.82 14.23 -3.21
CA PRO A 125 -43.84 14.84 -4.07
C PRO A 125 -43.35 15.81 -5.16
N ALA A 126 -44.29 16.18 -6.03
CA ALA A 126 -44.09 16.99 -7.23
C ALA A 126 -44.29 18.51 -7.03
N GLU A 127 -43.68 19.30 -7.92
CA GLU A 127 -44.30 20.38 -8.74
C GLU A 127 -43.26 20.81 -9.80
N SER A 128 -43.51 20.66 -11.12
CA SER A 128 -44.02 21.69 -12.06
C SER A 128 -43.13 22.95 -12.21
N SER A 129 -42.85 23.55 -13.38
CA SER A 129 -43.00 23.26 -14.83
C SER A 129 -42.20 24.37 -15.60
N VAL A 130 -41.58 24.23 -16.79
CA VAL A 130 -42.13 24.38 -18.18
C VAL A 130 -40.94 24.50 -19.21
N ASN A 131 -41.07 23.88 -20.41
CA ASN A 131 -40.37 24.13 -21.71
C ASN A 131 -38.84 23.88 -21.89
N THR A 132 -38.31 23.51 -23.07
CA THR A 132 -38.88 23.49 -24.46
C THR A 132 -38.26 22.40 -25.37
N SER A 133 -39.07 21.80 -26.26
CA SER A 133 -38.84 21.31 -27.65
C SER A 133 -37.45 20.84 -28.17
N ALA A 134 -37.31 19.96 -29.17
CA ALA A 134 -38.14 18.91 -29.79
C ALA A 134 -37.27 18.24 -30.90
N ALA A 135 -37.47 16.95 -31.20
CA ALA A 135 -36.79 16.27 -32.33
C ALA A 135 -37.42 16.64 -33.70
N PRO A 136 -36.82 16.26 -34.85
CA PRO A 136 -37.05 14.90 -35.35
C PRO A 136 -35.86 14.23 -36.08
N GLU A 137 -36.11 12.99 -36.49
CA GLU A 137 -35.20 12.00 -37.09
C GLU A 137 -34.68 12.36 -38.51
N MET A 138 -33.59 11.72 -38.95
CA MET A 138 -33.61 10.60 -39.95
C MET A 138 -32.41 10.57 -40.93
N ARG A 139 -31.96 9.34 -41.26
CA ARG A 139 -31.22 8.87 -42.47
C ARG A 139 -29.67 8.89 -42.49
N MET A 140 -29.14 7.74 -42.90
CA MET A 140 -27.76 7.47 -43.33
C MET A 140 -27.52 7.91 -44.79
N ALA A 141 -26.32 8.46 -45.10
CA ALA A 141 -25.61 8.23 -46.37
C ALA A 141 -24.18 8.85 -46.41
N THR A 142 -23.17 7.98 -46.57
CA THR A 142 -21.92 8.13 -47.39
C THR A 142 -21.11 9.45 -47.45
N SER A 143 -19.89 9.38 -46.89
CA SER A 143 -18.57 9.70 -47.51
C SER A 143 -18.39 10.95 -48.41
N THR A 144 -17.50 11.88 -48.02
CA THR A 144 -16.11 11.99 -48.56
C THR A 144 -15.27 13.10 -47.89
N THR A 145 -13.94 12.98 -48.04
CA THR A 145 -12.88 14.02 -47.95
C THR A 145 -12.54 14.69 -46.61
N THR A 146 -11.42 14.21 -46.04
CA THR A 146 -10.23 15.00 -45.64
C THR A 146 -10.44 16.33 -44.89
N GLY A 147 -10.18 16.29 -43.59
CA GLY A 147 -9.81 17.44 -42.78
C GLY A 147 -8.78 17.02 -41.74
N SER A 148 -7.68 17.76 -41.64
CA SER A 148 -6.74 17.67 -40.50
C SER A 148 -7.45 18.04 -39.20
N ASP A 149 -6.77 17.83 -38.08
CA ASP A 149 -7.06 18.41 -36.76
C ASP A 149 -8.09 17.65 -35.91
N ARG A 150 -7.62 16.59 -35.26
CA ARG A 150 -7.93 16.32 -33.85
C ARG A 150 -6.70 15.86 -33.09
N ASN A 151 -6.06 16.80 -32.38
CA ASN A 151 -5.13 16.45 -31.32
C ASN A 151 -5.92 15.76 -30.20
N ALA A 152 -5.68 14.47 -29.97
CA ALA A 152 -6.20 13.75 -28.82
C ALA A 152 -5.30 14.05 -27.61
N ALA A 153 -5.58 15.15 -26.91
CA ALA A 153 -4.98 15.42 -25.61
C ALA A 153 -5.58 14.46 -24.57
N GLY A 154 -5.02 13.24 -24.49
CA GLY A 154 -5.23 12.35 -23.35
C GLY A 154 -4.56 12.94 -22.12
N THR A 155 -5.28 13.02 -21.00
CA THR A 155 -4.74 13.54 -19.74
C THR A 155 -3.84 12.50 -19.08
N VAL A 156 -2.55 12.64 -19.35
CA VAL A 156 -1.45 11.94 -18.71
C VAL A 156 -1.34 12.40 -17.24
N ASP A 157 -1.14 11.48 -16.29
CA ASP A 157 -0.81 11.84 -14.90
C ASP A 157 0.71 12.07 -14.73
N GLU A 158 1.15 12.49 -13.54
CA GLU A 158 2.59 12.76 -13.28
C GLU A 158 3.49 11.51 -13.37
N ASN A 159 2.93 10.31 -13.55
CA ASN A 159 3.63 9.04 -13.67
C ASN A 159 3.54 8.40 -15.07
N ASN A 160 2.85 9.05 -16.03
CA ASN A 160 2.68 8.59 -17.41
C ASN A 160 2.08 7.18 -17.53
N ALA A 161 1.10 6.86 -16.69
CA ALA A 161 0.30 5.64 -16.85
C ALA A 161 -0.78 5.82 -17.93
N ASN A 162 -1.01 4.81 -18.78
CA ASN A 162 -2.18 4.75 -19.66
C ASN A 162 -3.47 4.56 -18.82
N THR A 163 -4.04 5.68 -18.36
CA THR A 163 -5.21 5.74 -17.46
C THR A 163 -6.50 5.22 -18.11
N GLN A 164 -6.58 5.16 -19.44
CA GLN A 164 -7.77 4.70 -20.13
C GLN A 164 -7.97 3.18 -19.99
N GLU A 165 -6.90 2.38 -20.07
CA GLU A 165 -7.00 0.93 -19.83
C GLU A 165 -7.30 0.59 -18.36
N ALA A 166 -6.75 1.38 -17.42
CA ALA A 166 -7.01 1.21 -15.99
C ALA A 166 -8.48 1.44 -15.63
N GLU A 167 -9.11 2.52 -16.10
CA GLU A 167 -10.52 2.81 -15.82
C GLU A 167 -11.49 1.88 -16.57
N GLU A 168 -11.17 1.47 -17.81
CA GLU A 168 -11.96 0.45 -18.52
C GLU A 168 -11.90 -0.92 -17.80
N ASN A 169 -10.72 -1.36 -17.38
CA ASN A 169 -10.57 -2.64 -16.64
C ASN A 169 -11.20 -2.58 -15.24
N LYS A 170 -11.03 -1.48 -14.51
CA LYS A 170 -11.70 -1.23 -13.23
C LYS A 170 -13.23 -1.27 -13.38
N LYS A 171 -13.78 -0.67 -14.45
CA LYS A 171 -15.21 -0.76 -14.76
C LYS A 171 -15.62 -2.21 -15.01
N LEU A 172 -14.92 -2.94 -15.89
CA LEU A 172 -15.21 -4.35 -16.16
C LEU A 172 -15.05 -5.24 -14.92
N ALA A 173 -14.06 -5.01 -14.08
CA ALA A 173 -13.85 -5.72 -12.81
C ALA A 173 -15.07 -5.57 -11.89
N ASN A 174 -15.57 -4.34 -11.73
CA ASN A 174 -16.79 -4.05 -10.98
C ASN A 174 -18.06 -4.68 -11.60
N GLU A 175 -18.20 -4.66 -12.92
CA GLU A 175 -19.35 -5.25 -13.63
C GLU A 175 -19.35 -6.79 -13.59
N THR A 176 -18.18 -7.43 -13.51
CA THR A 176 -18.02 -8.88 -13.70
C THR A 176 -17.67 -9.66 -12.43
N GLY A 177 -17.22 -8.97 -11.37
CA GLY A 177 -16.66 -9.63 -10.19
C GLY A 177 -15.24 -10.17 -10.41
N LEU A 178 -14.51 -9.66 -11.40
CA LEU A 178 -13.05 -9.84 -11.56
C LEU A 178 -12.29 -8.71 -10.82
N THR A 179 -10.99 -8.60 -11.06
CA THR A 179 -10.09 -7.58 -10.50
C THR A 179 -9.26 -6.96 -11.61
N SER A 180 -8.99 -5.66 -11.50
CA SER A 180 -8.03 -4.98 -12.35
C SER A 180 -6.61 -5.45 -12.04
N SER A 181 -5.74 -5.38 -13.06
CA SER A 181 -4.30 -5.62 -12.90
C SER A 181 -3.67 -4.63 -11.91
N ASP A 182 -2.68 -5.07 -11.14
CA ASP A 182 -1.82 -4.18 -10.34
C ASP A 182 -0.67 -3.55 -11.14
N ASN A 183 -0.22 -4.16 -12.24
CA ASN A 183 1.00 -3.77 -12.96
C ASN A 183 1.00 -4.20 -14.45
N TYR A 184 0.03 -3.74 -15.25
CA TYR A 184 -0.20 -4.10 -16.68
C TYR A 184 -0.29 -5.59 -17.02
N SER A 185 -0.07 -6.47 -16.05
CA SER A 185 -0.05 -7.93 -16.09
C SER A 185 -1.32 -8.57 -16.58
N SER A 186 -2.46 -7.89 -16.52
CA SER A 186 -3.74 -8.48 -16.91
C SER A 186 -4.76 -7.52 -17.49
N ASN A 187 -5.71 -8.11 -18.19
CA ASN A 187 -6.79 -7.40 -18.86
C ASN A 187 -8.04 -8.31 -18.88
N ILE A 188 -9.23 -7.71 -18.90
CA ILE A 188 -10.51 -8.42 -18.81
C ILE A 188 -11.16 -8.50 -20.19
N TYR A 189 -11.35 -9.72 -20.67
CA TYR A 189 -11.84 -10.02 -22.01
C TYR A 189 -13.19 -10.72 -21.96
N LYS A 190 -14.08 -10.39 -22.91
CA LYS A 190 -15.30 -11.16 -23.15
C LYS A 190 -14.99 -12.39 -24.00
N GLY A 191 -15.33 -13.56 -23.48
CA GLY A 191 -15.14 -14.83 -24.18
C GLY A 191 -16.21 -15.11 -25.24
N THR A 192 -15.94 -16.10 -26.08
CA THR A 192 -16.84 -16.61 -27.13
C THR A 192 -18.14 -17.22 -26.60
N ASP A 193 -18.18 -17.59 -25.32
CA ASP A 193 -19.38 -18.03 -24.60
C ASP A 193 -20.16 -16.87 -23.93
N GLY A 194 -19.70 -15.63 -24.10
CA GLY A 194 -20.32 -14.42 -23.56
C GLY A 194 -19.95 -14.10 -22.11
N ASN A 195 -19.24 -14.99 -21.41
CA ASN A 195 -18.71 -14.74 -20.06
C ASN A 195 -17.46 -13.87 -20.12
N TYR A 196 -17.08 -13.26 -19.00
CA TYR A 196 -15.84 -12.50 -18.89
C TYR A 196 -14.74 -13.30 -18.19
N TYR A 197 -13.52 -13.12 -18.68
CA TYR A 197 -12.32 -13.76 -18.18
C TYR A 197 -11.19 -12.74 -18.02
N LYS A 198 -10.46 -12.80 -16.92
CA LYS A 198 -9.22 -12.06 -16.72
C LYS A 198 -8.08 -12.91 -17.26
N VAL A 199 -7.27 -12.39 -18.18
CA VAL A 199 -6.04 -13.08 -18.63
C VAL A 199 -4.85 -12.37 -18.02
N ILE A 200 -4.05 -13.12 -17.25
CA ILE A 200 -2.81 -12.63 -16.64
C ILE A 200 -1.62 -13.17 -17.42
N THR A 201 -0.65 -12.31 -17.72
CA THR A 201 0.62 -12.64 -18.38
C THR A 201 1.77 -12.36 -17.42
N ILE A 202 2.47 -13.39 -16.95
CA ILE A 202 3.64 -13.27 -16.04
C ILE A 202 4.80 -14.07 -16.64
N TYR A 203 5.95 -13.42 -16.87
CA TYR A 203 7.14 -14.00 -17.51
C TYR A 203 6.81 -14.75 -18.83
N GLY A 204 5.94 -14.14 -19.65
CA GLY A 204 5.47 -14.71 -20.92
C GLY A 204 4.54 -15.94 -20.82
N LYS A 205 3.98 -16.23 -19.64
CA LYS A 205 3.00 -17.30 -19.43
C LYS A 205 1.61 -16.73 -19.14
N ASP A 206 0.60 -17.32 -19.77
CA ASP A 206 -0.77 -16.84 -19.71
C ASP A 206 -1.65 -17.68 -18.76
N TYR A 207 -2.45 -16.99 -17.94
CA TYR A 207 -3.32 -17.58 -16.90
C TYR A 207 -4.74 -16.99 -17.01
N VAL A 208 -5.72 -17.77 -17.48
CA VAL A 208 -7.15 -17.35 -17.65
C VAL A 208 -7.99 -17.56 -16.38
N TYR A 209 -8.39 -16.51 -15.67
CA TYR A 209 -9.29 -16.55 -14.50
C TYR A 209 -10.75 -16.26 -14.89
N ARG A 210 -11.70 -16.80 -14.13
CA ARG A 210 -13.14 -16.49 -14.16
C ARG A 210 -13.61 -15.99 -12.79
N PRO A 211 -14.64 -15.14 -12.69
CA PRO A 211 -15.24 -14.82 -11.41
C PRO A 211 -15.86 -16.07 -10.77
N VAL A 212 -15.85 -16.15 -9.44
CA VAL A 212 -16.42 -17.29 -8.70
C VAL A 212 -17.08 -16.84 -7.39
N LYS A 213 -18.20 -17.48 -7.07
CA LYS A 213 -18.93 -17.28 -5.81
C LYS A 213 -19.40 -18.64 -5.27
N VAL A 214 -18.88 -19.02 -4.11
CA VAL A 214 -19.11 -20.33 -3.49
C VAL A 214 -19.98 -20.18 -2.27
N TYR A 215 -21.00 -21.01 -2.14
CA TYR A 215 -21.82 -21.12 -0.94
C TYR A 215 -21.59 -22.50 -0.33
N ALA A 216 -21.36 -22.54 0.97
CA ALA A 216 -21.13 -23.79 1.70
C ALA A 216 -21.77 -23.75 3.08
N ASN A 217 -22.10 -24.94 3.57
CA ASN A 217 -22.75 -25.13 4.86
C ASN A 217 -22.11 -26.30 5.59
N GLY A 218 -21.89 -26.10 6.90
CA GLY A 218 -21.41 -27.14 7.79
C GLY A 218 -22.52 -28.12 8.20
N THR A 219 -22.14 -29.16 8.92
CA THR A 219 -23.09 -30.09 9.56
C THR A 219 -22.68 -30.42 10.98
N ALA A 220 -23.65 -30.66 11.86
CA ALA A 220 -23.44 -31.10 13.23
C ALA A 220 -24.26 -32.36 13.53
N THR A 221 -23.81 -33.16 14.49
CA THR A 221 -24.50 -34.40 14.88
C THR A 221 -25.95 -34.11 15.30
N GLY A 222 -26.91 -34.82 14.68
CA GLY A 222 -28.34 -34.61 14.94
C GLY A 222 -28.96 -33.41 14.21
N GLN A 223 -28.24 -32.75 13.32
CA GLN A 223 -28.74 -31.60 12.55
C GLN A 223 -28.64 -31.86 11.04
N TRP A 224 -29.65 -31.44 10.29
CA TRP A 224 -29.62 -31.48 8.83
C TRP A 224 -28.83 -30.29 8.27
N ALA A 225 -28.13 -30.50 7.17
CA ALA A 225 -27.47 -29.42 6.45
C ALA A 225 -28.46 -28.32 6.03
N THR A 226 -28.09 -27.07 6.30
CA THR A 226 -28.70 -25.89 5.69
C THR A 226 -28.38 -25.79 4.20
N ASN A 227 -29.08 -24.89 3.51
CA ASN A 227 -28.94 -24.66 2.08
C ASN A 227 -28.27 -23.30 1.78
N GLU A 228 -27.95 -23.07 0.50
CA GLU A 228 -27.33 -21.83 0.01
C GLU A 228 -28.12 -20.56 0.40
N ARG A 229 -29.45 -20.63 0.41
CA ARG A 229 -30.30 -19.48 0.74
C ARG A 229 -30.20 -19.10 2.22
N ASP A 230 -30.10 -20.09 3.10
CA ASP A 230 -29.84 -19.84 4.52
C ASP A 230 -28.49 -19.10 4.70
N THR A 231 -27.45 -19.45 3.91
CA THR A 231 -26.19 -18.69 3.89
C THR A 231 -26.40 -17.25 3.40
N ARG A 232 -27.10 -17.05 2.29
CA ARG A 232 -27.38 -15.71 1.71
C ARG A 232 -28.17 -14.80 2.65
N ALA A 233 -29.00 -15.36 3.53
CA ALA A 233 -29.77 -14.61 4.53
C ALA A 233 -28.92 -14.15 5.73
N ASN A 234 -27.75 -14.77 5.98
CA ASN A 234 -26.91 -14.48 7.14
C ASN A 234 -25.54 -13.86 6.79
N ILE A 235 -25.04 -14.01 5.55
CA ILE A 235 -23.80 -13.40 5.11
C ILE A 235 -23.95 -12.81 3.70
N ILE A 236 -23.63 -11.53 3.57
CA ILE A 236 -23.52 -10.83 2.28
C ILE A 236 -22.07 -10.43 2.09
N THR A 237 -21.47 -10.82 0.96
CA THR A 237 -20.13 -10.41 0.55
C THR A 237 -20.22 -9.69 -0.80
N THR A 238 -19.65 -8.49 -0.85
CA THR A 238 -19.45 -7.69 -2.06
C THR A 238 -17.99 -7.23 -2.16
N LYS A 239 -17.58 -6.87 -3.37
CA LYS A 239 -16.31 -6.22 -3.65
C LYS A 239 -16.50 -5.06 -4.61
N GLU A 240 -15.65 -4.06 -4.47
CA GLU A 240 -15.54 -2.89 -5.33
C GLU A 240 -14.07 -2.79 -5.77
N ASP A 241 -13.83 -2.80 -7.08
CA ASP A 241 -12.49 -2.60 -7.65
C ASP A 241 -12.19 -1.11 -7.73
N LEU A 242 -11.09 -0.68 -7.12
CA LEU A 242 -10.64 0.71 -7.04
C LEU A 242 -9.57 1.04 -8.09
N GLY A 243 -9.23 0.11 -8.98
CA GLY A 243 -8.12 0.21 -9.92
C GLY A 243 -6.78 -0.23 -9.35
N ASN A 244 -5.85 -0.58 -10.23
CA ASN A 244 -4.46 -0.95 -9.92
C ASN A 244 -4.38 -2.07 -8.85
N GLY A 245 -5.22 -3.09 -8.98
CA GLY A 245 -5.32 -4.23 -8.05
C GLY A 245 -5.88 -3.89 -6.66
N LYS A 246 -6.30 -2.65 -6.39
CA LYS A 246 -6.89 -2.31 -5.09
C LYS A 246 -8.36 -2.72 -5.07
N VAL A 247 -8.72 -3.55 -4.10
CA VAL A 247 -10.08 -4.06 -3.92
C VAL A 247 -10.59 -3.67 -2.54
N LYS A 248 -11.73 -2.99 -2.50
CA LYS A 248 -12.49 -2.77 -1.27
C LYS A 248 -13.45 -3.92 -1.07
N TRP A 249 -13.28 -4.64 0.03
CA TRP A 249 -14.18 -5.70 0.44
C TRP A 249 -15.24 -5.14 1.40
N THR A 250 -16.46 -5.66 1.31
CA THR A 250 -17.51 -5.43 2.32
C THR A 250 -18.20 -6.74 2.64
N VAL A 251 -18.23 -7.11 3.91
CA VAL A 251 -18.84 -8.34 4.42
C VAL A 251 -19.83 -7.99 5.51
N VAL A 252 -21.12 -8.22 5.27
CA VAL A 252 -22.19 -8.04 6.24
C VAL A 252 -22.56 -9.39 6.83
N PHE A 253 -22.32 -9.54 8.13
CA PHE A 253 -22.81 -10.66 8.94
C PHE A 253 -24.13 -10.28 9.62
N PHE A 254 -25.08 -11.22 9.63
CA PHE A 254 -26.39 -11.10 10.26
C PHE A 254 -27.17 -9.84 9.82
N PRO A 255 -27.40 -9.63 8.49
CA PRO A 255 -28.01 -8.41 7.97
C PRO A 255 -29.40 -8.12 8.53
N SER A 256 -30.14 -9.14 8.97
CA SER A 256 -31.42 -9.02 9.69
C SER A 256 -31.28 -8.69 11.19
N LYS A 257 -30.11 -8.20 11.64
CA LYS A 257 -29.75 -7.96 13.04
C LYS A 257 -29.86 -9.19 13.94
N GLY A 258 -29.58 -10.36 13.38
CA GLY A 258 -29.68 -11.64 14.06
C GLY A 258 -29.62 -12.80 13.06
N LEU A 259 -29.67 -14.01 13.58
CA LEU A 259 -29.71 -15.23 12.79
C LEU A 259 -31.12 -15.48 12.26
N THR A 260 -31.22 -15.79 10.97
CA THR A 260 -32.49 -16.13 10.34
C THR A 260 -32.36 -17.31 9.38
N LYS A 261 -33.42 -18.10 9.27
CA LYS A 261 -33.58 -19.11 8.20
C LYS A 261 -34.57 -18.55 7.20
N ASP A 262 -34.50 -18.91 5.91
CA ASP A 262 -35.31 -18.26 4.85
C ASP A 262 -36.78 -18.01 5.26
N ASN A 263 -37.15 -16.74 5.45
CA ASN A 263 -38.46 -16.26 5.91
C ASN A 263 -38.95 -16.82 7.27
N SER A 264 -38.03 -17.04 8.22
CA SER A 264 -38.31 -17.52 9.58
C SER A 264 -38.06 -16.47 10.67
N THR A 265 -38.34 -16.84 11.92
CA THR A 265 -38.19 -15.96 13.10
C THR A 265 -36.72 -15.65 13.36
N ILE A 266 -36.39 -14.36 13.54
CA ILE A 266 -35.04 -13.91 13.84
C ILE A 266 -34.66 -14.34 15.26
N SER A 267 -33.49 -14.98 15.39
CA SER A 267 -32.85 -15.32 16.65
C SER A 267 -31.74 -14.33 16.98
N GLY A 268 -31.78 -13.74 18.18
CA GLY A 268 -30.68 -12.90 18.67
C GLY A 268 -29.39 -13.68 18.87
N LEU A 269 -28.27 -12.98 18.80
CA LEU A 269 -26.92 -13.52 18.83
C LEU A 269 -26.44 -13.73 20.28
N GLN A 270 -25.80 -14.86 20.53
CA GLN A 270 -25.37 -15.32 21.85
C GLN A 270 -23.89 -15.69 21.79
N SER A 271 -23.00 -14.71 21.90
CA SER A 271 -21.54 -14.92 21.70
C SER A 271 -21.20 -15.53 20.33
N ALA A 272 -21.96 -15.17 19.30
CA ALA A 272 -21.91 -15.77 17.97
C ALA A 272 -20.56 -15.45 17.29
N LYS A 273 -19.82 -16.49 16.88
CA LYS A 273 -18.52 -16.41 16.23
C LYS A 273 -18.67 -16.23 14.72
N PHE A 274 -17.96 -15.26 14.17
CA PHE A 274 -17.90 -14.96 12.74
C PHE A 274 -16.51 -14.44 12.36
N GLY A 275 -16.14 -14.58 11.10
CA GLY A 275 -14.83 -14.14 10.66
C GLY A 275 -14.64 -14.19 9.15
N VAL A 276 -13.57 -13.56 8.69
CA VAL A 276 -13.17 -13.52 7.28
C VAL A 276 -11.72 -14.00 7.14
N ALA A 277 -11.39 -14.66 6.04
CA ALA A 277 -10.01 -14.94 5.66
C ALA A 277 -9.77 -14.56 4.19
N LEU A 278 -8.54 -14.12 3.90
CA LEU A 278 -8.08 -13.68 2.58
C LEU A 278 -6.98 -14.59 2.07
N THR A 279 -6.96 -14.86 0.77
CA THR A 279 -5.85 -15.56 0.11
C THR A 279 -4.57 -14.71 0.07
N LYS A 280 -3.40 -15.35 -0.04
CA LYS A 280 -2.05 -14.74 0.13
C LYS A 280 -1.71 -13.65 -0.90
N ASP A 281 -2.42 -13.61 -2.01
CA ASP A 281 -2.38 -12.58 -3.04
C ASP A 281 -3.08 -11.26 -2.64
N TYR A 282 -3.85 -11.25 -1.54
CA TYR A 282 -4.45 -10.04 -0.96
C TYR A 282 -3.76 -9.60 0.33
N ARG A 283 -3.29 -8.35 0.35
CA ARG A 283 -2.75 -7.69 1.55
C ARG A 283 -3.58 -6.47 1.92
N ILE A 284 -4.05 -6.37 3.16
CA ILE A 284 -4.76 -5.18 3.66
C ILE A 284 -3.78 -3.99 3.74
N ILE A 285 -4.17 -2.84 3.17
CA ILE A 285 -3.32 -1.65 3.02
C ILE A 285 -3.82 -0.42 3.81
N GLY A 286 -4.83 -0.58 4.65
CA GLY A 286 -5.39 0.48 5.47
C GLY A 286 -6.20 -0.07 6.63
N ASP A 287 -7.04 0.77 7.23
CA ASP A 287 -7.85 0.40 8.38
C ASP A 287 -8.94 -0.62 7.99
N VAL A 288 -9.19 -1.56 8.91
CA VAL A 288 -10.38 -2.40 8.89
C VAL A 288 -11.43 -1.70 9.73
N THR A 289 -12.59 -1.45 9.13
CA THR A 289 -13.75 -0.84 9.79
C THR A 289 -14.83 -1.89 10.02
N VAL A 290 -15.46 -1.87 11.20
CA VAL A 290 -16.63 -2.68 11.55
C VAL A 290 -17.76 -1.75 11.98
N ASN A 291 -18.75 -1.58 11.10
CA ASN A 291 -19.98 -0.86 11.43
C ASN A 291 -20.99 -1.84 12.03
N ILE A 292 -21.55 -1.49 13.19
CA ILE A 292 -22.38 -2.33 14.04
C ILE A 292 -23.74 -1.66 14.17
N ASP A 293 -24.73 -2.14 13.41
CA ASP A 293 -26.09 -1.60 13.39
C ASP A 293 -27.00 -2.50 14.24
N SER A 294 -27.47 -1.95 15.36
CA SER A 294 -28.15 -2.67 16.46
C SER A 294 -29.64 -2.31 16.55
N ILE A 295 -30.43 -3.14 17.23
CA ILE A 295 -31.76 -2.73 17.72
C ILE A 295 -31.54 -2.01 19.05
N ALA A 296 -31.77 -0.69 19.05
CA ALA A 296 -31.46 0.21 20.17
C ALA A 296 -32.74 0.76 20.81
N ASP A 297 -33.46 -0.10 21.52
CA ASP A 297 -34.59 0.29 22.38
C ASP A 297 -34.50 -0.38 23.76
N ALA A 298 -35.35 0.04 24.69
CA ALA A 298 -35.32 -0.43 26.08
C ALA A 298 -35.67 -1.92 26.26
N GLY A 299 -36.24 -2.58 25.25
CA GLY A 299 -36.51 -4.02 25.23
C GLY A 299 -35.33 -4.86 24.74
N HIS A 300 -34.35 -4.27 24.06
CA HIS A 300 -33.24 -4.96 23.39
C HIS A 300 -31.88 -4.75 24.10
N THR A 301 -31.89 -4.80 25.43
CA THR A 301 -30.65 -4.88 26.23
C THR A 301 -30.04 -6.28 26.16
N TYR A 302 -28.71 -6.37 26.14
CA TYR A 302 -27.99 -7.65 26.10
C TYR A 302 -26.87 -7.72 27.15
N THR A 303 -26.40 -8.93 27.41
CA THR A 303 -25.25 -9.15 28.30
C THR A 303 -23.96 -8.85 27.54
N ALA A 304 -23.27 -7.79 27.93
CA ALA A 304 -21.90 -7.51 27.49
C ALA A 304 -20.91 -8.13 28.48
N MET A 305 -19.88 -8.80 27.95
CA MET A 305 -18.78 -9.41 28.70
C MET A 305 -17.49 -8.63 28.47
N ASP A 306 -16.70 -8.44 29.52
CA ASP A 306 -15.44 -7.72 29.49
C ASP A 306 -14.31 -8.44 28.72
N GLY A 307 -14.44 -9.75 28.52
CA GLY A 307 -13.43 -10.60 27.91
C GLY A 307 -12.93 -11.73 28.82
N HIS A 308 -13.09 -11.57 30.14
CA HIS A 308 -12.63 -12.49 31.19
C HIS A 308 -13.78 -13.11 32.01
N GLY A 309 -15.01 -12.90 31.55
CA GLY A 309 -16.23 -13.48 32.13
C GLY A 309 -16.95 -12.57 33.13
N HIS A 310 -16.54 -11.31 33.28
CA HIS A 310 -17.35 -10.33 34.00
C HIS A 310 -18.45 -9.79 33.09
N GLU A 311 -19.67 -9.76 33.61
CA GLU A 311 -20.89 -9.49 32.85
C GLU A 311 -21.58 -8.21 33.33
N LYS A 312 -22.09 -7.42 32.38
CA LYS A 312 -23.01 -6.31 32.66
C LYS A 312 -24.18 -6.31 31.67
N SER A 313 -25.31 -5.75 32.09
CA SER A 313 -26.38 -5.40 31.17
C SER A 313 -25.96 -4.16 30.38
N PHE A 314 -26.17 -4.18 29.07
CA PHE A 314 -25.81 -3.10 28.15
C PHE A 314 -26.98 -2.75 27.23
N THR A 315 -27.17 -1.45 27.01
CA THR A 315 -28.13 -0.90 26.06
C THR A 315 -27.33 -0.32 24.90
N PRO A 316 -27.43 -0.87 23.67
CA PRO A 316 -26.64 -0.40 22.55
C PRO A 316 -27.12 0.95 22.03
N GLU A 317 -26.20 1.72 21.47
CA GLU A 317 -26.52 2.76 20.49
C GLU A 317 -26.92 2.09 19.17
N ALA A 318 -27.71 2.80 18.35
CA ALA A 318 -28.26 2.24 17.11
C ALA A 318 -27.15 1.89 16.09
N ASN A 319 -26.14 2.74 15.95
CA ASN A 319 -25.04 2.56 15.00
C ASN A 319 -23.72 2.90 15.69
N VAL A 320 -22.78 1.96 15.72
CA VAL A 320 -21.42 2.18 16.24
C VAL A 320 -20.40 1.73 15.21
N VAL A 321 -19.38 2.56 14.99
CA VAL A 321 -18.25 2.24 14.12
C VAL A 321 -17.03 1.98 14.99
N GLN A 322 -16.48 0.78 14.88
CA GLN A 322 -15.20 0.39 15.46
C GLN A 322 -14.18 0.17 14.33
N SER A 323 -12.90 0.39 14.58
CA SER A 323 -11.86 0.21 13.56
C SER A 323 -10.52 -0.21 14.16
N PHE A 324 -9.67 -0.82 13.36
CA PHE A 324 -8.27 -1.09 13.72
C PHE A 324 -7.38 -1.09 12.47
N ASN A 325 -6.12 -0.68 12.61
CA ASN A 325 -5.12 -0.86 11.57
C ASN A 325 -4.28 -2.12 11.84
N PRO A 326 -4.23 -3.10 10.92
CA PRO A 326 -3.44 -4.32 11.09
C PRO A 326 -1.94 -4.13 11.37
N ASN A 327 -1.38 -2.94 11.08
CA ASN A 327 0.05 -2.66 11.26
C ASN A 327 0.38 -1.91 12.56
N THR A 328 -0.60 -1.33 13.26
CA THR A 328 -0.38 -0.53 14.49
C THR A 328 -1.16 -1.01 15.70
N ASP A 329 -2.33 -1.61 15.49
CA ASP A 329 -3.31 -1.88 16.55
C ASP A 329 -3.42 -3.38 16.87
N VAL A 330 -2.52 -4.20 16.30
CA VAL A 330 -2.48 -5.66 16.46
C VAL A 330 -1.13 -6.07 17.04
N ASP A 331 -1.16 -6.86 18.12
CA ASP A 331 0.05 -7.36 18.75
C ASP A 331 0.61 -8.64 18.08
N LEU A 332 1.77 -9.12 18.53
CA LEU A 332 2.41 -10.33 18.01
C LEU A 332 1.61 -11.62 18.25
N SER A 333 0.63 -11.60 19.15
CA SER A 333 -0.30 -12.71 19.36
C SER A 333 -1.49 -12.69 18.40
N GLY A 334 -1.66 -11.60 17.65
CA GLY A 334 -2.80 -11.33 16.77
C GLY A 334 -3.97 -10.64 17.48
N TRP A 335 -3.79 -10.18 18.71
CA TRP A 335 -4.86 -9.53 19.47
C TRP A 335 -5.06 -8.09 18.97
N ILE A 336 -6.30 -7.75 18.61
CA ILE A 336 -6.67 -6.39 18.20
C ILE A 336 -6.95 -5.56 19.46
N ASN A 337 -6.32 -4.39 19.57
CA ASN A 337 -6.61 -3.44 20.64
C ASN A 337 -6.36 -1.99 20.16
N SER A 338 -7.40 -1.37 19.59
CA SER A 338 -7.39 0.04 19.17
C SER A 338 -8.20 0.91 20.14
N SER A 339 -8.23 2.23 19.90
CA SER A 339 -9.03 3.18 20.69
C SER A 339 -10.55 3.05 20.48
N THR A 340 -11.00 2.54 19.32
CA THR A 340 -12.42 2.36 18.98
C THR A 340 -12.84 0.88 19.01
N MET A 341 -11.89 -0.03 18.88
CA MET A 341 -12.04 -1.48 19.01
C MET A 341 -11.08 -1.99 20.10
N PRO A 342 -11.36 -1.71 21.39
CA PRO A 342 -10.54 -2.26 22.47
C PRO A 342 -10.69 -3.78 22.50
N GLY A 343 -9.62 -4.47 22.90
CA GLY A 343 -9.58 -5.94 22.93
C GLY A 343 -10.33 -6.54 24.12
N GLU A 344 -10.48 -5.76 25.18
CA GLU A 344 -11.21 -6.01 26.44
C GLU A 344 -12.21 -4.87 26.68
N ASN A 345 -13.21 -5.11 27.54
CA ASN A 345 -14.25 -4.12 27.90
C ASN A 345 -14.99 -3.52 26.69
N ASN A 346 -15.04 -4.25 25.57
CA ASN A 346 -15.70 -3.85 24.35
C ASN A 346 -17.17 -4.30 24.37
N ASP A 347 -18.07 -3.32 24.49
CA ASP A 347 -19.49 -3.60 24.71
C ASP A 347 -20.23 -4.14 23.47
N TYR A 348 -19.60 -4.16 22.29
CA TYR A 348 -20.25 -4.59 21.04
C TYR A 348 -19.60 -5.82 20.38
N ILE A 349 -18.30 -6.03 20.54
CA ILE A 349 -17.53 -7.14 19.97
C ILE A 349 -16.71 -7.80 21.08
N LEU A 350 -16.78 -9.13 21.19
CA LEU A 350 -16.07 -9.89 22.21
C LEU A 350 -14.80 -10.54 21.63
N GLY A 351 -13.63 -10.11 22.08
CA GLY A 351 -12.33 -10.70 21.73
C GLY A 351 -11.96 -10.62 20.25
N PRO A 352 -11.75 -9.42 19.68
CA PRO A 352 -11.33 -9.27 18.28
C PRO A 352 -9.89 -9.75 18.05
N TYR A 353 -9.67 -10.59 17.02
CA TYR A 353 -8.34 -11.08 16.62
C TYR A 353 -8.09 -10.92 15.12
N TYR A 354 -6.84 -10.61 14.74
CA TYR A 354 -6.31 -10.62 13.39
C TYR A 354 -5.04 -11.47 13.33
N PHE A 355 -5.01 -12.46 12.45
CA PHE A 355 -3.86 -13.33 12.22
C PHE A 355 -3.36 -13.19 10.79
N ASN A 356 -2.05 -13.30 10.60
CA ASN A 356 -1.41 -13.41 9.29
C ASN A 356 -0.44 -14.60 9.25
N THR A 357 -0.02 -15.00 8.04
CA THR A 357 0.95 -16.10 7.85
C THR A 357 2.42 -15.63 7.78
N ASP A 358 2.72 -14.38 8.16
CA ASP A 358 4.10 -13.85 8.15
C ASP A 358 5.00 -14.55 9.19
N THR A 359 4.38 -15.21 10.18
CA THR A 359 5.05 -16.05 11.17
C THR A 359 4.36 -17.40 11.29
N SER A 360 5.13 -18.44 11.62
CA SER A 360 4.59 -19.79 11.86
C SER A 360 3.59 -19.87 13.03
N VAL A 361 3.63 -18.89 13.95
CA VAL A 361 2.68 -18.80 15.06
C VAL A 361 1.37 -18.16 14.59
N GLY A 362 1.43 -17.11 13.77
CA GLY A 362 0.26 -16.51 13.13
C GLY A 362 -0.44 -17.48 12.19
N GLU A 363 0.33 -18.21 11.38
CA GLU A 363 -0.15 -19.32 10.54
C GLU A 363 -0.86 -20.40 11.37
N LYS A 364 -0.27 -20.79 12.52
CA LYS A 364 -0.90 -21.76 13.43
C LYS A 364 -2.18 -21.22 14.09
N ASN A 365 -2.22 -19.95 14.49
CA ASN A 365 -3.43 -19.33 15.03
C ASN A 365 -4.54 -19.30 13.99
N LEU A 366 -4.25 -18.78 12.79
CA LEU A 366 -5.18 -18.75 11.65
C LEU A 366 -5.72 -20.14 11.33
N GLY A 367 -4.85 -21.14 11.23
CA GLY A 367 -5.22 -22.52 10.98
C GLY A 367 -6.15 -23.11 12.05
N ASN A 368 -5.80 -22.91 13.33
CA ASN A 368 -6.58 -23.36 14.46
C ASN A 368 -7.96 -22.67 14.54
N THR A 369 -8.02 -21.35 14.46
CA THR A 369 -9.28 -20.62 14.64
C THR A 369 -10.17 -20.67 13.40
N PHE A 370 -9.63 -20.63 12.18
CA PHE A 370 -10.47 -20.55 10.99
C PHE A 370 -10.89 -21.93 10.43
N PHE A 371 -9.96 -22.89 10.37
CA PHE A 371 -10.15 -24.15 9.63
C PHE A 371 -10.44 -25.36 10.53
N LYS A 372 -9.60 -25.57 11.55
CA LYS A 372 -9.52 -26.81 12.33
C LYS A 372 -10.86 -27.19 13.00
N GLU A 373 -11.26 -28.45 12.86
CA GLU A 373 -12.44 -29.05 13.52
C GLU A 373 -12.14 -29.48 14.97
N GLU A 374 -11.83 -28.51 15.83
CA GLU A 374 -11.66 -28.70 17.27
C GLU A 374 -12.05 -27.41 18.02
N THR A 375 -12.46 -27.52 19.28
CA THR A 375 -12.65 -26.34 20.13
C THR A 375 -11.31 -25.64 20.35
N VAL A 376 -11.19 -24.39 19.92
CA VAL A 376 -9.97 -23.60 20.05
C VAL A 376 -10.23 -22.42 20.98
N ASN A 377 -9.65 -22.51 22.17
CA ASN A 377 -9.75 -21.50 23.21
C ASN A 377 -8.40 -20.90 23.63
N LYS A 378 -7.28 -21.36 23.08
CA LYS A 378 -5.92 -20.91 23.45
C LYS A 378 -5.16 -20.31 22.28
N ASN A 379 -4.50 -19.18 22.53
CA ASN A 379 -3.62 -18.53 21.57
C ASN A 379 -2.28 -19.29 21.49
N ALA A 380 -1.83 -19.62 20.28
CA ALA A 380 -0.60 -20.37 20.05
C ALA A 380 0.68 -19.57 20.39
N TYR A 381 0.60 -18.23 20.49
CA TYR A 381 1.70 -17.35 20.89
C TYR A 381 1.88 -17.31 22.40
N THR A 382 0.80 -17.03 23.15
CA THR A 382 0.86 -16.85 24.61
C THR A 382 0.72 -18.17 25.38
N GLY A 383 0.02 -19.15 24.82
CA GLY A 383 -0.41 -20.38 25.52
C GLY A 383 -1.61 -20.19 26.47
N GLU A 384 -2.02 -18.94 26.67
CA GLU A 384 -3.16 -18.53 27.47
C GLU A 384 -4.47 -18.63 26.68
N ASN A 385 -5.59 -18.54 27.40
CA ASN A 385 -6.90 -18.47 26.75
C ASN A 385 -7.02 -17.17 25.93
N PHE A 386 -7.72 -17.23 24.81
CA PHE A 386 -8.13 -16.01 24.10
C PHE A 386 -9.13 -15.21 24.95
N VAL A 387 -9.11 -13.89 24.78
CA VAL A 387 -10.14 -13.01 25.33
C VAL A 387 -11.48 -13.38 24.69
N GLY A 388 -12.53 -13.57 25.51
CA GLY A 388 -13.79 -14.13 25.02
C GLY A 388 -13.79 -15.65 24.80
N GLU A 389 -12.80 -16.37 25.33
CA GLU A 389 -12.66 -17.83 25.35
C GLU A 389 -12.51 -18.50 23.97
N VAL A 390 -13.61 -18.96 23.37
CA VAL A 390 -13.62 -19.90 22.23
C VAL A 390 -13.76 -19.14 20.91
N HIS A 391 -12.88 -19.42 19.93
CA HIS A 391 -12.75 -18.67 18.66
C HIS A 391 -12.70 -19.53 17.37
N ASP A 392 -12.93 -20.84 17.46
CA ASP A 392 -12.95 -21.70 16.27
C ASP A 392 -14.14 -21.45 15.30
N LEU A 393 -13.93 -21.67 14.00
CA LEU A 393 -14.93 -21.54 12.92
C LEU A 393 -15.13 -22.82 12.07
N TRP A 394 -14.29 -23.84 12.25
CA TRP A 394 -14.43 -25.20 11.68
C TRP A 394 -14.65 -25.25 10.16
N THR A 395 -14.00 -24.38 9.38
CA THR A 395 -14.21 -24.28 7.92
C THR A 395 -14.01 -25.61 7.15
N ASP A 396 -13.21 -26.55 7.67
CA ASP A 396 -13.02 -27.88 7.07
C ASP A 396 -14.32 -28.72 6.99
N ASN A 397 -15.24 -28.56 7.97
CA ASN A 397 -16.52 -29.28 8.06
C ASN A 397 -17.57 -28.75 7.07
N TYR A 398 -17.24 -27.71 6.30
CA TYR A 398 -18.19 -27.09 5.37
C TYR A 398 -18.21 -27.87 4.07
N THR A 399 -19.41 -28.04 3.52
CA THR A 399 -19.60 -28.68 2.22
C THR A 399 -20.37 -27.75 1.29
N ILE A 400 -19.98 -27.73 0.03
CA ILE A 400 -20.49 -26.81 -1.00
C ILE A 400 -21.97 -27.09 -1.28
N ARG A 401 -22.73 -26.02 -1.49
CA ARG A 401 -24.19 -25.99 -1.64
C ARG A 401 -24.70 -25.22 -2.85
N ASN A 402 -23.81 -24.66 -3.67
CA ASN A 402 -24.13 -24.00 -4.94
C ASN A 402 -25.26 -24.71 -5.69
N GLU A 403 -26.38 -24.02 -5.92
CA GLU A 403 -27.55 -24.55 -6.64
C GLU A 403 -27.24 -24.78 -8.13
N ASP A 404 -26.45 -23.89 -8.74
CA ASP A 404 -25.89 -24.10 -10.08
C ASP A 404 -24.65 -25.01 -10.04
N LYS A 405 -24.73 -26.13 -10.76
CA LYS A 405 -23.64 -27.10 -10.92
C LYS A 405 -22.49 -26.61 -11.79
N ASN A 406 -22.67 -25.53 -12.55
CA ASN A 406 -21.65 -24.90 -13.39
C ASN A 406 -20.98 -23.68 -12.71
N ALA A 407 -21.32 -23.43 -11.44
CA ALA A 407 -20.76 -22.31 -10.68
C ALA A 407 -19.23 -22.40 -10.53
N LEU A 408 -18.65 -23.60 -10.58
CA LEU A 408 -17.22 -23.89 -10.45
C LEU A 408 -16.72 -24.72 -11.64
N ASP A 409 -15.53 -24.41 -12.17
CA ASP A 409 -14.83 -25.33 -13.07
C ASP A 409 -14.15 -26.47 -12.27
N GLY A 410 -13.82 -27.58 -12.92
CA GLY A 410 -13.01 -28.65 -12.33
C GLY A 410 -13.76 -29.86 -11.74
N GLY A 411 -15.10 -29.84 -11.68
CA GLY A 411 -15.90 -30.98 -11.21
C GLY A 411 -17.31 -30.62 -10.74
N ASP A 412 -18.11 -31.64 -10.42
CA ASP A 412 -19.34 -31.45 -9.64
C ASP A 412 -18.95 -31.46 -8.15
N TYR A 413 -18.91 -30.27 -7.55
CA TYR A 413 -18.60 -30.06 -6.14
C TYR A 413 -19.83 -30.03 -5.24
N TYR A 414 -21.05 -30.29 -5.76
CA TYR A 414 -22.24 -30.26 -4.93
C TYR A 414 -22.18 -31.31 -3.81
N LYS A 415 -22.31 -30.84 -2.56
CA LYS A 415 -22.11 -31.63 -1.32
C LYS A 415 -20.69 -32.20 -1.12
N LYS A 416 -19.68 -31.68 -1.82
CA LYS A 416 -18.26 -31.94 -1.54
C LYS A 416 -17.72 -30.98 -0.49
N HIS A 417 -16.60 -31.30 0.14
CA HIS A 417 -15.97 -30.42 1.12
C HIS A 417 -15.60 -29.06 0.52
N LEU A 418 -15.50 -28.02 1.34
CA LEU A 418 -15.04 -26.72 0.89
C LEU A 418 -13.52 -26.73 0.73
N ILE A 419 -12.82 -27.26 1.73
CA ILE A 419 -11.37 -27.42 1.78
C ILE A 419 -10.98 -28.82 1.27
N TYR A 420 -9.98 -28.93 0.39
CA TYR A 420 -9.47 -30.24 -0.06
C TYR A 420 -8.23 -30.71 0.69
N ASP A 421 -7.49 -29.81 1.35
CA ASP A 421 -6.37 -30.19 2.21
C ASP A 421 -6.51 -29.51 3.58
N PRO A 422 -6.98 -30.24 4.61
CA PRO A 422 -7.07 -29.70 5.95
C PRO A 422 -5.66 -29.73 6.59
N LEU A 423 -4.73 -28.91 6.07
CA LEU A 423 -3.33 -28.82 6.50
C LEU A 423 -3.21 -28.47 8.00
N PHE A 424 -4.16 -27.67 8.48
CA PHE A 424 -4.28 -27.26 9.88
C PHE A 424 -5.01 -28.27 10.77
N ASN A 425 -5.38 -29.43 10.23
CA ASN A 425 -6.07 -30.49 10.95
C ASN A 425 -5.13 -31.70 11.14
N GLU A 426 -4.59 -31.80 12.35
CA GLU A 426 -3.62 -32.83 12.78
C GLU A 426 -4.12 -34.28 12.60
N LYS A 427 -5.41 -34.48 12.30
CA LYS A 427 -6.03 -35.77 11.96
C LYS A 427 -5.64 -36.30 10.56
N GLY A 428 -5.02 -35.46 9.71
CA GLY A 428 -4.32 -35.86 8.49
C GLY A 428 -5.18 -36.17 7.26
N GLY A 429 -5.29 -35.19 6.35
CA GLY A 429 -5.55 -35.44 4.92
C GLY A 429 -6.80 -36.26 4.56
N ILE A 430 -7.88 -36.13 5.33
CA ILE A 430 -9.10 -36.96 5.21
C ILE A 430 -9.90 -36.57 3.95
N TYR A 431 -10.06 -35.27 3.71
CA TYR A 431 -10.78 -34.74 2.55
C TYR A 431 -9.86 -34.67 1.33
N LYS A 432 -10.42 -34.91 0.14
CA LYS A 432 -9.70 -34.93 -1.16
C LYS A 432 -10.55 -34.44 -2.34
N ASP A 433 -11.81 -34.13 -2.09
CA ASP A 433 -12.83 -33.77 -3.08
C ASP A 433 -13.29 -32.31 -2.96
N GLY A 434 -12.64 -31.52 -2.10
CA GLY A 434 -12.95 -30.11 -1.93
C GLY A 434 -12.36 -29.18 -2.99
N PHE A 435 -12.57 -27.89 -2.79
CA PHE A 435 -12.31 -26.88 -3.82
C PHE A 435 -11.16 -25.92 -3.49
N PHE A 436 -11.02 -25.49 -2.23
CA PHE A 436 -9.97 -24.57 -1.78
C PHE A 436 -8.82 -25.27 -1.07
N ASN A 437 -7.62 -24.68 -1.18
CA ASN A 437 -6.48 -25.02 -0.34
C ASN A 437 -6.57 -24.23 0.98
N SER A 438 -6.35 -24.86 2.14
CA SER A 438 -6.34 -24.08 3.40
C SER A 438 -5.08 -23.22 3.56
N GLY A 439 -3.95 -23.68 3.04
CA GLY A 439 -2.66 -22.98 3.01
C GLY A 439 -2.56 -21.85 1.99
N ASP A 440 -3.55 -21.64 1.12
CA ASP A 440 -3.63 -20.43 0.26
C ASP A 440 -4.07 -19.19 1.04
N PHE A 441 -4.64 -19.34 2.24
CA PHE A 441 -5.09 -18.22 3.06
C PHE A 441 -3.92 -17.58 3.84
N GLY A 442 -3.76 -16.27 3.67
CA GLY A 442 -2.62 -15.49 4.19
C GLY A 442 -2.96 -14.62 5.39
N SER A 443 -4.23 -14.27 5.59
CA SER A 443 -4.70 -13.56 6.78
C SER A 443 -6.15 -13.90 7.13
N ALA A 444 -6.51 -13.72 8.39
CA ALA A 444 -7.87 -13.90 8.89
C ALA A 444 -8.21 -12.94 10.03
N MET A 445 -9.49 -12.57 10.13
CA MET A 445 -10.07 -11.84 11.25
C MET A 445 -11.13 -12.71 11.92
N ILE A 446 -11.11 -12.78 13.24
CA ILE A 446 -12.08 -13.50 14.06
C ILE A 446 -12.76 -12.50 15.01
N PHE A 447 -14.08 -12.56 15.06
CA PHE A 447 -14.91 -11.72 15.91
C PHE A 447 -16.00 -12.54 16.57
N LYS A 448 -16.55 -12.00 17.67
CA LYS A 448 -17.74 -12.55 18.32
C LYS A 448 -18.71 -11.43 18.63
N SER A 449 -20.01 -11.72 18.51
CA SER A 449 -21.03 -10.90 19.17
C SER A 449 -20.86 -10.98 20.68
N GLN A 450 -21.49 -10.07 21.40
CA GLN A 450 -21.85 -10.20 22.80
C GLN A 450 -23.14 -11.04 22.94
N GLY A 451 -23.78 -10.99 24.11
CA GLY A 451 -25.09 -11.58 24.37
C GLY A 451 -25.07 -13.03 24.83
N LYS A 452 -26.15 -13.43 25.50
CA LYS A 452 -26.39 -14.77 26.06
C LYS A 452 -27.85 -15.21 25.86
N THR A 453 -28.17 -16.45 26.21
CA THR A 453 -29.55 -16.94 26.28
C THR A 453 -30.42 -15.98 27.10
N ASN A 454 -31.56 -15.56 26.53
CA ASN A 454 -32.51 -14.55 27.05
C ASN A 454 -32.02 -13.08 27.05
N THR A 455 -30.74 -12.80 26.86
CA THR A 455 -30.15 -11.45 26.79
C THR A 455 -29.23 -11.34 25.57
N ALA A 456 -29.80 -11.69 24.42
CA ALA A 456 -29.07 -11.86 23.17
C ALA A 456 -28.89 -10.51 22.44
N GLN A 457 -27.76 -10.34 21.76
CA GLN A 457 -27.48 -9.14 20.97
C GLN A 457 -28.23 -9.20 19.63
N PHE A 458 -28.94 -8.12 19.28
CA PHE A 458 -29.58 -7.99 17.97
C PHE A 458 -28.85 -6.91 17.16
N SER A 459 -27.79 -7.31 16.47
CA SER A 459 -26.93 -6.44 15.66
C SER A 459 -26.53 -7.10 14.35
N SER A 460 -26.33 -6.30 13.31
CA SER A 460 -25.59 -6.68 12.10
C SER A 460 -24.17 -6.13 12.17
N PHE A 461 -23.21 -6.81 11.54
CA PHE A 461 -21.80 -6.43 11.56
C PHE A 461 -21.28 -6.31 10.13
N THR A 462 -20.99 -5.09 9.69
CA THR A 462 -20.44 -4.79 8.36
C THR A 462 -18.95 -4.52 8.47
N ILE A 463 -18.14 -5.50 8.11
CA ILE A 463 -16.68 -5.40 8.01
C ILE A 463 -16.33 -4.84 6.62
N SER A 464 -15.54 -3.77 6.56
CA SER A 464 -15.03 -3.22 5.30
C SER A 464 -13.57 -2.77 5.42
N PHE A 465 -12.79 -3.03 4.37
CA PHE A 465 -11.36 -2.72 4.29
C PHE A 465 -10.91 -2.68 2.82
N VAL A 466 -9.77 -2.05 2.56
CA VAL A 466 -9.10 -2.09 1.24
C VAL A 466 -7.90 -3.02 1.31
N ALA A 467 -7.81 -3.93 0.34
CA ALA A 467 -6.66 -4.80 0.13
C ALA A 467 -6.03 -4.56 -1.25
N GLN A 468 -4.71 -4.64 -1.33
CA GLN A 468 -3.96 -4.76 -2.57
C GLN A 468 -3.97 -6.23 -2.99
N HIS A 469 -4.53 -6.51 -4.16
CA HIS A 469 -4.35 -7.74 -4.91
C HIS A 469 -3.04 -7.66 -5.73
N THR A 470 -2.38 -8.80 -5.94
CA THR A 470 -1.23 -8.90 -6.84
C THR A 470 -1.30 -10.12 -7.75
N ASP A 471 -1.30 -9.87 -9.06
CA ASP A 471 -1.49 -10.85 -10.13
C ASP A 471 -0.41 -11.95 -10.15
N SER A 472 0.84 -11.60 -9.83
CA SER A 472 1.93 -12.59 -9.75
C SER A 472 1.68 -13.59 -8.62
N TYR A 473 1.29 -13.12 -7.43
CA TYR A 473 0.93 -13.99 -6.30
C TYR A 473 -0.34 -14.78 -6.58
N GLN A 474 -1.32 -14.20 -7.27
CA GLN A 474 -2.52 -14.91 -7.73
C GLN A 474 -2.16 -16.13 -8.60
N SER A 475 -1.20 -15.96 -9.52
CA SER A 475 -0.73 -17.01 -10.42
C SER A 475 0.00 -18.16 -9.70
N ASP A 476 0.65 -17.86 -8.57
CA ASP A 476 1.48 -18.77 -7.77
C ASP A 476 0.73 -19.52 -6.65
N LEU A 477 -0.56 -19.24 -6.40
CA LEU A 477 -1.39 -19.96 -5.41
C LEU A 477 -1.47 -21.47 -5.70
N ALA A 478 -1.77 -22.29 -4.69
CA ALA A 478 -1.76 -23.74 -4.80
C ALA A 478 -2.81 -24.29 -5.77
N LYS A 479 -2.43 -25.32 -6.53
CA LYS A 479 -3.33 -26.05 -7.43
C LYS A 479 -3.88 -27.29 -6.74
N GLY A 480 -5.21 -27.40 -6.70
CA GLY A 480 -5.94 -28.54 -6.18
C GLY A 480 -5.94 -29.77 -7.10
N PRO A 481 -6.57 -30.88 -6.65
CA PRO A 481 -6.48 -32.17 -7.34
C PRO A 481 -6.94 -32.21 -8.80
N ASN A 482 -7.82 -31.28 -9.22
CA ASN A 482 -8.31 -31.13 -10.58
C ASN A 482 -7.68 -29.94 -11.32
N GLY A 483 -6.67 -29.28 -10.74
CA GLY A 483 -6.05 -28.04 -11.23
C GLY A 483 -6.75 -26.76 -10.77
N GLN A 484 -7.76 -26.85 -9.91
CA GLN A 484 -8.48 -25.67 -9.40
C GLN A 484 -7.61 -24.84 -8.46
N GLN A 485 -7.79 -23.53 -8.47
CA GLN A 485 -7.07 -22.56 -7.63
C GLN A 485 -8.04 -21.39 -7.40
N PHE A 486 -8.05 -20.84 -6.19
CA PHE A 486 -8.97 -19.76 -5.78
C PHE A 486 -8.19 -18.58 -5.21
N SER A 487 -8.63 -17.38 -5.55
CA SER A 487 -8.11 -16.10 -5.08
C SER A 487 -9.29 -15.24 -4.62
N GLY A 488 -9.25 -14.68 -3.41
CA GLY A 488 -10.31 -13.81 -2.89
C GLY A 488 -10.51 -13.92 -1.38
N ILE A 489 -11.77 -13.77 -0.97
CA ILE A 489 -12.19 -13.80 0.44
C ILE A 489 -13.10 -15.00 0.71
N ILE A 490 -13.00 -15.53 1.92
CA ILE A 490 -13.99 -16.43 2.53
C ILE A 490 -14.52 -15.78 3.82
N ALA A 491 -15.83 -15.84 4.03
CA ALA A 491 -16.52 -15.34 5.21
C ALA A 491 -17.32 -16.48 5.83
N ASN A 492 -17.10 -16.75 7.12
CA ASN A 492 -17.62 -17.92 7.83
C ASN A 492 -18.30 -17.52 9.15
N THR A 493 -19.37 -18.24 9.52
CA THR A 493 -20.02 -18.20 10.83
C THR A 493 -20.14 -19.62 11.38
N TYR A 494 -19.73 -19.84 12.63
CA TYR A 494 -19.90 -21.12 13.32
C TYR A 494 -20.35 -20.86 14.76
N SER A 495 -21.63 -21.06 15.05
CA SER A 495 -22.19 -20.65 16.34
C SER A 495 -23.28 -21.60 16.85
N TYR A 496 -23.12 -22.11 18.07
CA TYR A 496 -24.18 -22.81 18.80
C TYR A 496 -25.15 -21.79 19.40
N GLN A 497 -26.41 -21.77 18.95
CA GLN A 497 -27.41 -20.76 19.28
C GLN A 497 -28.77 -21.45 19.37
N ASN A 498 -29.54 -21.21 20.42
CA ASN A 498 -30.90 -21.76 20.59
C ASN A 498 -30.99 -23.29 20.33
N ALA A 499 -29.99 -24.04 20.81
CA ALA A 499 -29.79 -25.48 20.62
C ALA A 499 -29.34 -25.97 19.23
N TYR A 500 -29.08 -25.08 18.26
CA TYR A 500 -28.64 -25.43 16.89
C TYR A 500 -27.26 -24.84 16.55
N TYR A 501 -26.49 -25.51 15.68
CA TYR A 501 -25.27 -24.95 15.10
C TYR A 501 -25.59 -24.22 13.80
N ASN A 502 -25.30 -22.93 13.78
CA ASN A 502 -25.41 -22.09 12.60
C ASN A 502 -24.04 -22.10 11.91
N MET A 503 -24.02 -22.65 10.70
CA MET A 503 -22.80 -22.96 9.95
C MET A 503 -22.94 -22.47 8.52
N TYR A 504 -22.68 -21.18 8.30
CA TYR A 504 -22.77 -20.53 7.00
C TYR A 504 -21.39 -20.08 6.53
N SER A 505 -21.04 -20.40 5.28
CA SER A 505 -19.82 -19.92 4.64
C SER A 505 -20.10 -19.45 3.22
N ILE A 506 -19.53 -18.31 2.87
CA ILE A 506 -19.58 -17.72 1.53
C ILE A 506 -18.15 -17.35 1.12
N ALA A 507 -17.77 -17.65 -0.12
CA ALA A 507 -16.50 -17.20 -0.68
C ALA A 507 -16.77 -16.43 -1.98
N LEU A 508 -16.02 -15.35 -2.19
CA LEU A 508 -16.13 -14.48 -3.36
C LEU A 508 -14.74 -14.14 -3.87
N GLY A 509 -14.53 -14.25 -5.18
CA GLY A 509 -13.24 -13.99 -5.77
C GLY A 509 -13.15 -14.53 -7.20
N GLU A 510 -12.02 -15.13 -7.51
CA GLU A 510 -11.66 -15.62 -8.84
C GLU A 510 -11.20 -17.08 -8.78
N GLN A 511 -11.53 -17.83 -9.83
CA GLN A 511 -11.10 -19.20 -10.04
C GLN A 511 -10.20 -19.27 -11.28
N ARG A 512 -9.10 -20.03 -11.18
CA ARG A 512 -8.34 -20.52 -12.35
C ARG A 512 -9.29 -21.29 -13.28
N SER A 513 -9.55 -20.76 -14.48
CA SER A 513 -10.49 -21.40 -15.41
C SER A 513 -9.95 -22.73 -15.92
N LEU A 514 -10.81 -23.75 -15.93
CA LEU A 514 -10.48 -25.10 -16.38
C LEU A 514 -11.48 -25.59 -17.42
N LYS A 515 -10.98 -26.28 -18.44
CA LYS A 515 -11.79 -26.99 -19.43
C LYS A 515 -11.68 -28.50 -19.23
N LYS A 516 -12.78 -29.21 -19.51
CA LYS A 516 -12.83 -30.67 -19.45
C LYS A 516 -12.26 -31.27 -20.73
N VAL A 517 -11.25 -32.13 -20.60
CA VAL A 517 -10.64 -32.86 -21.72
C VAL A 517 -10.70 -34.36 -21.42
N GLY A 518 -11.62 -35.04 -22.10
CA GLY A 518 -11.92 -36.46 -21.85
C GLY A 518 -12.45 -36.68 -20.43
N LYS A 519 -11.65 -37.37 -19.59
CA LYS A 519 -11.97 -37.66 -18.18
C LYS A 519 -11.32 -36.72 -17.18
N SER A 520 -10.44 -35.81 -17.63
CA SER A 520 -9.66 -34.92 -16.78
C SER A 520 -10.04 -33.46 -17.02
N TYR A 521 -9.56 -32.57 -16.15
CA TYR A 521 -9.61 -31.13 -16.34
C TYR A 521 -8.19 -30.62 -16.62
N VAL A 522 -8.09 -29.57 -17.43
CA VAL A 522 -6.84 -28.87 -17.74
C VAL A 522 -7.09 -27.36 -17.73
N GLU A 523 -6.04 -26.59 -17.51
CA GLU A 523 -6.10 -25.13 -17.53
C GLU A 523 -6.56 -24.61 -18.91
N THR A 524 -7.54 -23.71 -18.87
CA THR A 524 -8.00 -22.94 -20.03
C THR A 524 -6.86 -22.05 -20.52
N GLN A 525 -6.48 -22.18 -21.79
CA GLN A 525 -5.58 -21.25 -22.46
C GLN A 525 -6.39 -20.08 -23.01
N PRO A 526 -5.84 -18.87 -23.18
CA PRO A 526 -6.62 -17.71 -23.63
C PRO A 526 -7.34 -17.96 -24.96
N GLY A 527 -6.67 -18.59 -25.93
CA GLY A 527 -7.26 -18.96 -27.23
C GLY A 527 -8.41 -19.98 -27.18
N ASP A 528 -8.68 -20.63 -26.04
CA ASP A 528 -9.89 -21.46 -25.86
C ASP A 528 -11.16 -20.63 -25.65
N LYS A 529 -11.02 -19.38 -25.19
CA LYS A 529 -12.13 -18.53 -24.75
C LYS A 529 -12.14 -17.17 -25.44
N ILE A 530 -10.99 -16.54 -25.64
CA ILE A 530 -10.90 -15.16 -26.12
C ILE A 530 -10.85 -15.17 -27.66
N PRO A 531 -11.77 -14.47 -28.34
CA PRO A 531 -11.79 -14.42 -29.80
C PRO A 531 -10.51 -13.75 -30.33
N ASN A 532 -10.05 -14.19 -31.50
CA ASN A 532 -8.87 -13.65 -32.20
C ASN A 532 -7.53 -13.70 -31.44
N TRP A 533 -7.41 -14.35 -30.27
CA TRP A 533 -6.18 -14.35 -29.47
C TRP A 533 -4.92 -14.66 -30.27
N GLN A 534 -4.93 -15.69 -31.13
CA GLN A 534 -3.76 -16.03 -31.93
C GLN A 534 -3.30 -14.87 -32.84
N LYS A 535 -4.23 -14.08 -33.41
CA LYS A 535 -3.87 -12.90 -34.23
C LYS A 535 -3.16 -11.84 -33.39
N GLY A 536 -3.52 -11.70 -32.12
CA GLY A 536 -2.86 -10.77 -31.20
C GLY A 536 -1.45 -11.25 -30.84
N GLU A 537 -1.27 -12.54 -30.57
CA GLU A 537 0.06 -13.13 -30.36
C GLU A 537 0.93 -13.05 -31.62
N ASP A 538 0.36 -13.28 -32.82
CA ASP A 538 1.04 -13.12 -34.11
C ASP A 538 1.45 -11.66 -34.34
N ALA A 539 0.63 -10.69 -33.91
CA ALA A 539 0.98 -9.27 -33.96
C ALA A 539 2.11 -8.91 -32.97
N LEU A 540 2.00 -9.36 -31.72
CA LEU A 540 3.01 -9.17 -30.68
C LEU A 540 4.35 -9.85 -31.04
N ALA A 541 4.34 -10.91 -31.85
CA ALA A 541 5.53 -11.57 -32.38
C ALA A 541 6.30 -10.72 -33.41
N ARG A 542 5.68 -9.68 -33.99
CA ARG A 542 6.33 -8.72 -34.92
C ARG A 542 7.04 -7.57 -34.20
N ILE A 543 6.92 -7.49 -32.88
CA ILE A 543 7.67 -6.54 -32.03
C ILE A 543 8.95 -7.22 -31.57
N ASN A 544 10.09 -6.57 -31.81
CA ASN A 544 11.34 -6.94 -31.17
C ASN A 544 11.23 -6.66 -29.65
N LYS A 545 11.51 -7.68 -28.84
CA LYS A 545 11.40 -7.66 -27.38
C LYS A 545 12.75 -7.92 -26.70
N GLU A 546 13.85 -7.70 -27.43
CA GLU A 546 15.19 -7.98 -26.96
C GLU A 546 15.61 -7.08 -25.79
N TYR A 547 15.13 -5.84 -25.71
CA TYR A 547 15.50 -4.88 -24.66
C TYR A 547 14.33 -4.41 -23.81
N LEU A 548 13.09 -4.77 -24.17
CA LEU A 548 11.88 -4.46 -23.41
C LEU A 548 11.82 -5.25 -22.09
N ASN A 549 11.17 -4.66 -21.09
CA ASN A 549 10.80 -5.34 -19.85
C ASN A 549 9.37 -5.93 -19.92
N ASP A 550 9.05 -6.83 -18.98
CA ASP A 550 7.77 -7.54 -18.95
C ASP A 550 6.56 -6.58 -18.83
N GLU A 551 6.68 -5.46 -18.11
CA GLU A 551 5.62 -4.43 -18.02
C GLU A 551 5.31 -3.81 -19.40
N GLN A 552 6.35 -3.42 -20.14
CA GLN A 552 6.22 -2.88 -21.50
C GLN A 552 5.66 -3.91 -22.47
N ILE A 553 6.11 -5.16 -22.39
CA ILE A 553 5.61 -6.27 -23.22
C ILE A 553 4.13 -6.55 -22.92
N ASN A 554 3.74 -6.53 -21.64
CA ASN A 554 2.36 -6.77 -21.19
C ASN A 554 1.42 -5.62 -21.60
N ASN A 555 1.83 -4.36 -21.46
CA ASN A 555 1.06 -3.22 -21.96
C ASN A 555 0.87 -3.30 -23.50
N LEU A 556 1.95 -3.53 -24.27
CA LEU A 556 1.84 -3.71 -25.73
C LEU A 556 0.92 -4.90 -26.11
N LYS A 557 0.98 -6.01 -25.35
CA LYS A 557 0.09 -7.16 -25.52
C LYS A 557 -1.37 -6.77 -25.29
N ASN A 558 -1.67 -6.04 -24.21
CA ASN A 558 -3.03 -5.58 -23.89
C ASN A 558 -3.57 -4.62 -24.96
N GLU A 559 -2.78 -3.64 -25.40
CA GLU A 559 -3.17 -2.70 -26.44
C GLU A 559 -3.47 -3.41 -27.77
N ILE A 560 -2.65 -4.41 -28.14
CA ILE A 560 -2.88 -5.25 -29.32
C ILE A 560 -4.20 -6.03 -29.21
N HIS A 561 -4.41 -6.76 -28.12
CA HIS A 561 -5.63 -7.58 -27.97
C HIS A 561 -6.90 -6.72 -27.84
N LYS A 562 -6.81 -5.53 -27.23
CA LYS A 562 -7.91 -4.55 -27.17
C LYS A 562 -8.30 -4.04 -28.56
N ASN A 563 -7.32 -3.77 -29.43
CA ASN A 563 -7.53 -3.19 -30.75
C ASN A 563 -7.56 -4.22 -31.89
N ILE A 564 -7.75 -5.52 -31.59
CA ILE A 564 -7.47 -6.63 -32.52
C ILE A 564 -8.30 -6.63 -33.82
N GLU A 565 -9.45 -5.95 -33.85
CA GLU A 565 -10.27 -5.78 -35.06
C GLU A 565 -9.85 -4.56 -35.92
N ASN A 566 -8.98 -3.68 -35.41
CA ASN A 566 -8.51 -2.48 -36.09
C ASN A 566 -7.05 -2.66 -36.55
N SER A 567 -6.88 -3.24 -37.74
CA SER A 567 -5.56 -3.51 -38.31
C SER A 567 -4.64 -2.29 -38.41
N GLU A 568 -5.17 -1.08 -38.63
CA GLU A 568 -4.34 0.13 -38.72
C GLU A 568 -3.71 0.50 -37.36
N LEU A 569 -4.48 0.39 -36.27
CA LEU A 569 -3.96 0.58 -34.92
C LEU A 569 -2.98 -0.52 -34.53
N ILE A 570 -3.21 -1.78 -34.93
CA ILE A 570 -2.27 -2.87 -34.67
C ILE A 570 -0.90 -2.60 -35.32
N GLU A 571 -0.84 -2.13 -36.58
CA GLU A 571 0.44 -1.78 -37.19
C GLU A 571 1.12 -0.58 -36.51
N GLN A 572 0.33 0.39 -36.02
CA GLN A 572 0.87 1.51 -35.22
C GLN A 572 1.46 1.03 -33.90
N ILE A 573 0.78 0.17 -33.14
CA ILE A 573 1.28 -0.40 -31.88
C ILE A 573 2.54 -1.26 -32.13
N VAL A 574 2.56 -2.05 -33.21
CA VAL A 574 3.75 -2.83 -33.61
C VAL A 574 4.92 -1.92 -33.96
N THR A 575 4.68 -0.80 -34.63
CA THR A 575 5.73 0.21 -34.93
C THR A 575 6.24 0.83 -33.62
N THR A 576 5.34 1.32 -32.77
CA THR A 576 5.66 1.93 -31.47
C THR A 576 6.43 0.98 -30.55
N GLY A 577 6.09 -0.31 -30.54
CA GLY A 577 6.81 -1.32 -29.74
C GLY A 577 8.23 -1.58 -30.22
N ASN A 578 8.48 -1.56 -31.54
CA ASN A 578 9.83 -1.67 -32.09
C ASN A 578 10.66 -0.41 -31.80
N ASP A 579 10.07 0.78 -32.00
CA ASP A 579 10.66 2.06 -31.61
C ASP A 579 11.03 2.11 -30.12
N LEU A 580 10.15 1.61 -29.24
CA LEU A 580 10.40 1.52 -27.79
C LEU A 580 11.54 0.56 -27.47
N ASN A 581 11.64 -0.57 -28.16
CA ASN A 581 12.74 -1.53 -28.00
C ASN A 581 14.09 -0.89 -28.36
N ASP A 582 14.14 -0.09 -29.43
CA ASP A 582 15.36 0.60 -29.84
C ASP A 582 15.73 1.74 -28.87
N SER A 583 14.74 2.46 -28.34
CA SER A 583 14.94 3.43 -27.24
C SER A 583 15.43 2.73 -25.96
N MET A 584 14.91 1.55 -25.62
CA MET A 584 15.37 0.73 -24.48
C MET A 584 16.79 0.20 -24.69
N LYS A 585 17.18 -0.11 -25.94
CA LYS A 585 18.58 -0.39 -26.27
C LYS A 585 19.45 0.83 -25.96
N ALA A 586 19.08 2.01 -26.44
CA ALA A 586 19.82 3.25 -26.19
C ALA A 586 19.96 3.57 -24.68
N LEU A 587 18.90 3.34 -23.90
CA LEU A 587 18.93 3.47 -22.45
C LEU A 587 19.94 2.51 -21.80
N GLY A 588 19.93 1.23 -22.16
CA GLY A 588 20.89 0.25 -21.64
C GLY A 588 22.33 0.49 -22.13
N ASN A 589 22.53 1.03 -23.34
CA ASN A 589 23.84 1.48 -23.82
C ASN A 589 24.38 2.65 -22.97
N SER A 590 23.52 3.58 -22.55
CA SER A 590 23.93 4.77 -21.77
C SER A 590 24.53 4.44 -20.39
N VAL A 591 24.21 3.27 -19.84
CA VAL A 591 24.75 2.70 -18.59
C VAL A 591 25.69 1.50 -18.82
N GLY A 592 26.03 1.20 -20.09
CA GLY A 592 26.93 0.11 -20.48
C GLY A 592 26.42 -1.31 -20.20
N ILE A 593 25.10 -1.53 -20.09
CA ILE A 593 24.51 -2.85 -19.88
C ILE A 593 24.41 -3.64 -21.20
N TYR A 594 24.11 -2.95 -22.31
CA TYR A 594 24.00 -3.54 -23.64
C TYR A 594 25.23 -3.17 -24.50
N ASP A 595 26.39 -3.76 -24.18
CA ASP A 595 27.67 -3.46 -24.82
C ASP A 595 28.16 -4.59 -25.75
N ASP A 596 27.31 -4.99 -26.71
CA ASP A 596 27.52 -6.14 -27.61
C ASP A 596 28.86 -6.08 -28.40
N ASN A 597 29.39 -4.86 -28.62
CA ASN A 597 30.56 -4.57 -29.46
C ASN A 597 31.74 -3.91 -28.71
N ASN A 598 31.69 -3.80 -27.37
CA ASN A 598 32.66 -3.05 -26.56
C ASN A 598 32.79 -1.54 -26.92
N GLU A 599 31.70 -0.94 -27.41
CA GLU A 599 31.61 0.49 -27.75
C GLU A 599 31.28 1.36 -26.53
N TYR A 600 30.50 0.81 -25.58
CA TYR A 600 30.00 1.49 -24.38
C TYR A 600 30.76 1.09 -23.12
N THR A 601 31.96 0.50 -23.25
CA THR A 601 32.76 0.01 -22.13
C THR A 601 33.17 1.15 -21.16
N ASN A 602 33.22 2.40 -21.64
CA ASN A 602 33.44 3.60 -20.81
C ASN A 602 32.17 4.15 -20.13
N ARG A 603 30.98 3.61 -20.44
CA ARG A 603 29.68 3.94 -19.82
C ARG A 603 29.25 2.90 -18.77
N ILE A 604 29.86 1.72 -18.75
CA ILE A 604 29.67 0.69 -17.71
C ILE A 604 29.81 1.34 -16.33
N VAL A 605 28.75 1.28 -15.52
CA VAL A 605 28.64 2.01 -14.24
C VAL A 605 29.87 1.82 -13.34
N ASP A 606 30.37 0.59 -13.19
CA ASP A 606 31.57 0.31 -12.39
C ASP A 606 32.84 0.95 -12.97
N ASN A 607 32.98 1.01 -14.30
CA ASN A 607 34.11 1.68 -14.94
C ASN A 607 34.02 3.21 -14.77
N VAL A 608 32.81 3.78 -14.87
CA VAL A 608 32.60 5.21 -14.60
C VAL A 608 32.97 5.53 -13.15
N LYS A 609 32.45 4.75 -12.18
CA LYS A 609 32.69 4.96 -10.75
C LYS A 609 34.14 4.77 -10.31
N ASN A 610 34.93 4.00 -11.05
CA ASN A 610 36.37 3.86 -10.83
C ASN A 610 37.22 4.88 -11.62
N SER A 611 36.62 5.71 -12.46
CA SER A 611 37.36 6.70 -13.27
C SER A 611 37.64 8.00 -12.50
N ASP A 612 38.75 8.66 -12.84
CA ASP A 612 39.09 10.01 -12.35
C ASP A 612 37.92 11.00 -12.52
N LYS A 613 37.16 10.87 -13.62
CA LYS A 613 35.99 11.69 -13.95
C LYS A 613 34.89 11.62 -12.88
N TYR A 614 34.72 10.48 -12.22
CA TYR A 614 33.75 10.32 -11.13
C TYR A 614 34.37 10.55 -9.76
N ILE A 615 35.49 9.88 -9.43
CA ILE A 615 36.04 9.86 -8.06
C ILE A 615 36.50 11.24 -7.58
N TYR A 616 36.85 12.14 -8.49
CA TYR A 616 37.23 13.52 -8.18
C TYR A 616 36.14 14.56 -8.51
N ALA A 617 34.97 14.14 -9.02
CA ALA A 617 33.86 15.06 -9.26
C ALA A 617 33.29 15.63 -7.97
N SER A 618 32.60 16.76 -8.07
CA SER A 618 31.82 17.30 -6.95
C SER A 618 30.74 16.32 -6.46
N LYS A 619 30.47 16.31 -5.15
CA LYS A 619 29.51 15.38 -4.53
C LYS A 619 28.09 15.48 -5.10
N GLU A 620 27.69 16.67 -5.51
CA GLU A 620 26.41 16.92 -6.18
C GLU A 620 26.32 16.18 -7.52
N LYS A 621 27.38 16.22 -8.34
CA LYS A 621 27.43 15.55 -9.65
C LYS A 621 27.61 14.04 -9.55
N GLN A 622 28.37 13.56 -8.56
CA GLN A 622 28.40 12.13 -8.20
C GLN A 622 26.98 11.63 -7.92
N LYS A 623 26.23 12.36 -7.06
CA LYS A 623 24.84 12.02 -6.73
C LYS A 623 23.92 12.11 -7.96
N ALA A 624 24.02 13.15 -8.79
CA ALA A 624 23.18 13.30 -9.97
C ALA A 624 23.38 12.14 -10.98
N TYR A 625 24.62 11.69 -11.19
CA TYR A 625 24.90 10.49 -11.99
C TYR A 625 24.33 9.23 -11.35
N ASP A 626 24.52 9.04 -10.03
CA ASP A 626 24.00 7.89 -9.29
C ASP A 626 22.46 7.80 -9.33
N ASP A 627 21.77 8.91 -9.10
CA ASP A 627 20.30 8.99 -9.16
C ASP A 627 19.79 8.66 -10.58
N ALA A 628 20.44 9.20 -11.62
CA ALA A 628 20.06 8.94 -13.02
C ALA A 628 20.29 7.48 -13.42
N VAL A 629 21.42 6.88 -13.01
CA VAL A 629 21.71 5.45 -13.23
C VAL A 629 20.71 4.56 -12.52
N ILE A 630 20.35 4.85 -11.27
CA ILE A 630 19.34 4.10 -10.52
C ILE A 630 17.98 4.21 -11.22
N ALA A 631 17.58 5.40 -11.67
CA ALA A 631 16.33 5.60 -12.41
C ALA A 631 16.29 4.79 -13.72
N ALA A 632 17.39 4.75 -14.48
CA ALA A 632 17.52 3.92 -15.68
C ALA A 632 17.46 2.41 -15.36
N GLN A 633 18.22 1.95 -14.35
CA GLN A 633 18.26 0.53 -13.96
C GLN A 633 16.90 0.02 -13.46
N ASN A 634 16.11 0.88 -12.79
CA ASN A 634 14.73 0.58 -12.38
C ASN A 634 13.76 0.36 -13.55
N VAL A 635 14.15 0.64 -14.80
CA VAL A 635 13.37 0.38 -16.02
C VAL A 635 14.02 -0.75 -16.85
N ILE A 636 15.36 -0.84 -16.87
CA ILE A 636 16.11 -1.82 -17.68
C ILE A 636 15.92 -3.28 -17.21
N ASP A 637 15.66 -3.55 -15.92
CA ASP A 637 15.45 -4.93 -15.44
C ASP A 637 14.28 -5.58 -16.20
N LYS A 638 14.55 -6.63 -16.96
CA LYS A 638 13.54 -7.27 -17.81
C LYS A 638 12.33 -7.83 -17.04
N THR A 639 12.54 -8.21 -15.78
CA THR A 639 11.58 -8.96 -14.95
C THR A 639 10.93 -8.14 -13.84
N LYS A 640 11.57 -7.04 -13.44
CA LYS A 640 11.16 -6.17 -12.33
C LYS A 640 11.25 -4.68 -12.66
N GLY A 641 11.67 -4.35 -13.88
CA GLY A 641 11.71 -2.99 -14.38
C GLY A 641 10.30 -2.43 -14.44
N LYS A 642 10.15 -1.20 -14.00
CA LYS A 642 8.88 -0.48 -14.09
C LYS A 642 8.52 -0.23 -15.56
N TYR A 643 7.22 -0.13 -15.81
CA TYR A 643 6.73 0.45 -17.06
C TYR A 643 7.36 1.83 -17.30
N ALA A 644 7.76 2.08 -18.54
CA ALA A 644 8.14 3.38 -19.05
C ALA A 644 7.81 3.43 -20.54
N ASP A 645 7.11 4.47 -20.98
CA ASP A 645 6.85 4.72 -22.40
C ASP A 645 8.12 5.20 -23.13
N LYS A 646 8.02 5.35 -24.45
CA LYS A 646 9.15 5.78 -25.30
C LYS A 646 9.73 7.12 -24.82
N THR A 647 8.88 8.10 -24.52
CA THR A 647 9.25 9.44 -24.08
C THR A 647 10.03 9.44 -22.76
N THR A 648 9.59 8.61 -21.80
CA THR A 648 10.24 8.43 -20.51
C THR A 648 11.60 7.74 -20.67
N VAL A 649 11.68 6.70 -21.51
CA VAL A 649 12.93 5.99 -21.82
C VAL A 649 13.95 6.92 -22.49
N GLU A 650 13.53 7.74 -23.45
CA GLU A 650 14.38 8.77 -24.09
C GLU A 650 14.85 9.83 -23.09
N THR A 651 13.96 10.26 -22.18
CA THR A 651 14.28 11.23 -21.12
C THR A 651 15.28 10.66 -20.12
N LEU A 652 15.11 9.41 -19.67
CA LEU A 652 16.07 8.71 -18.80
C LEU A 652 17.44 8.57 -19.49
N THR A 653 17.44 8.22 -20.78
CA THR A 653 18.67 8.11 -21.59
C THR A 653 19.41 9.44 -21.65
N LYS A 654 18.67 10.53 -21.89
CA LYS A 654 19.21 11.89 -21.88
C LYS A 654 19.78 12.27 -20.50
N ASN A 655 19.04 12.00 -19.43
CA ASN A 655 19.45 12.34 -18.06
C ASN A 655 20.75 11.60 -17.65
N VAL A 656 20.89 10.31 -17.99
CA VAL A 656 22.14 9.56 -17.77
C VAL A 656 23.30 10.15 -18.54
N ASN A 657 23.09 10.49 -19.82
CA ASN A 657 24.13 11.07 -20.66
C ASN A 657 24.57 12.46 -20.18
N ASP A 658 23.61 13.36 -19.90
CA ASP A 658 23.87 14.70 -19.38
C ASP A 658 24.60 14.64 -18.02
N ALA A 659 24.17 13.77 -17.11
CA ALA A 659 24.80 13.62 -15.80
C ALA A 659 26.22 13.07 -15.90
N PHE A 660 26.46 12.07 -16.77
CA PHE A 660 27.80 11.58 -17.07
C PHE A 660 28.68 12.65 -17.70
N ASP A 661 28.16 13.44 -18.63
CA ASP A 661 28.93 14.49 -19.32
C ASP A 661 29.25 15.64 -18.36
N ALA A 662 28.35 15.97 -17.44
CA ALA A 662 28.51 16.99 -16.41
C ALA A 662 29.56 16.65 -15.32
N LEU A 663 29.85 15.37 -15.07
CA LEU A 663 30.89 14.92 -14.11
C LEU A 663 32.21 15.66 -14.36
N ASP A 664 32.71 16.33 -13.32
CA ASP A 664 33.82 17.29 -13.39
C ASP A 664 35.09 16.83 -12.68
N GLY A 665 35.24 15.52 -12.46
CA GLY A 665 36.46 14.96 -11.88
C GLY A 665 37.65 15.15 -12.81
N VAL A 666 38.64 15.91 -12.34
CA VAL A 666 39.92 16.09 -13.02
C VAL A 666 41.03 15.83 -12.01
N LYS A 667 41.91 14.88 -12.34
CA LYS A 667 43.06 14.52 -11.51
C LYS A 667 44.26 15.43 -11.81
N THR A 668 44.15 16.70 -11.42
CA THR A 668 45.21 17.70 -11.57
C THR A 668 45.22 18.69 -10.42
N ALA A 669 46.41 19.01 -9.90
CA ALA A 669 46.61 20.03 -8.89
C ALA A 669 46.39 21.45 -9.45
N ASN A 670 45.54 22.25 -8.79
CA ASN A 670 45.40 23.69 -9.01
C ASN A 670 46.40 24.47 -8.15
N ILE A 671 47.01 25.50 -8.73
CA ILE A 671 47.91 26.42 -8.03
C ILE A 671 47.09 27.59 -7.45
N PRO A 672 47.20 27.92 -6.15
CA PRO A 672 46.60 29.12 -5.57
C PRO A 672 47.06 30.40 -6.25
N THR A 673 46.15 31.36 -6.44
CA THR A 673 46.48 32.67 -7.02
C THR A 673 47.16 33.62 -6.03
N GLU A 674 46.97 33.42 -4.73
CA GLU A 674 47.53 34.25 -3.65
C GLU A 674 48.68 33.54 -2.93
N LYS A 675 49.86 34.16 -2.98
CA LYS A 675 51.08 33.69 -2.30
C LYS A 675 51.10 34.14 -0.84
N VAL A 676 51.52 33.25 0.05
CA VAL A 676 51.65 33.54 1.47
C VAL A 676 52.94 34.36 1.70
N PRO A 677 52.86 35.55 2.33
CA PRO A 677 54.06 36.31 2.66
C PRO A 677 54.77 35.68 3.85
N VAL A 678 56.03 35.26 3.71
CA VAL A 678 56.82 34.54 4.72
C VAL A 678 58.05 35.32 5.18
N LYS A 679 58.57 35.04 6.38
CA LYS A 679 59.79 35.68 6.91
C LYS A 679 61.09 35.08 6.38
N ASP A 680 61.12 33.78 6.10
CA ASP A 680 62.27 33.05 5.55
C ASP A 680 61.74 32.05 4.52
N LEU A 681 62.19 32.18 3.27
CA LEU A 681 61.80 31.30 2.16
C LEU A 681 62.35 29.86 2.30
N ASN A 682 63.30 29.62 3.20
CA ASN A 682 63.93 28.31 3.40
C ASN A 682 63.39 27.55 4.62
N ASN A 683 62.67 28.24 5.52
CA ASN A 683 62.21 27.69 6.79
C ASN A 683 60.94 28.39 7.29
N LEU A 684 59.79 27.99 6.77
CA LEU A 684 58.47 28.48 7.19
C LEU A 684 58.16 28.09 8.64
N SER A 685 57.56 29.02 9.38
CA SER A 685 56.89 28.72 10.65
C SER A 685 55.63 27.86 10.46
N GLU A 686 55.17 27.20 11.53
CA GLU A 686 53.97 26.35 11.46
C GLU A 686 52.71 27.13 11.07
N ASP A 687 52.57 28.39 11.48
CA ASP A 687 51.48 29.27 11.05
C ASP A 687 51.55 29.57 9.54
N GLU A 688 52.75 29.82 9.01
CA GLU A 688 52.97 30.05 7.57
C GLU A 688 52.70 28.78 6.75
N LYS A 689 53.10 27.59 7.23
CA LYS A 689 52.75 26.30 6.62
C LYS A 689 51.24 26.04 6.64
N ALA A 690 50.57 26.32 7.75
CA ALA A 690 49.13 26.15 7.89
C ALA A 690 48.37 27.06 6.90
N GLN A 691 48.84 28.29 6.70
CA GLN A 691 48.26 29.20 5.70
C GLN A 691 48.53 28.73 4.26
N VAL A 692 49.75 28.29 3.92
CA VAL A 692 50.05 27.73 2.59
C VAL A 692 49.18 26.51 2.32
N LYS A 693 49.10 25.59 3.29
CA LYS A 693 48.26 24.40 3.21
C LYS A 693 46.80 24.77 2.97
N LYS A 694 46.25 25.72 3.73
CA LYS A 694 44.87 26.19 3.56
C LYS A 694 44.65 26.79 2.17
N ASN A 695 45.56 27.63 1.66
CA ASN A 695 45.44 28.21 0.31
C ASN A 695 45.42 27.10 -0.76
N VAL A 696 46.25 26.06 -0.62
CA VAL A 696 46.27 24.90 -1.52
C VAL A 696 44.99 24.05 -1.39
N GLU A 697 44.50 23.80 -0.18
CA GLU A 697 43.25 23.08 0.05
C GLU A 697 42.04 23.84 -0.51
N ASP A 698 41.97 25.16 -0.33
CA ASP A 698 40.92 26.03 -0.88
C ASP A 698 40.95 26.05 -2.42
N ALA A 699 42.13 26.11 -3.05
CA ALA A 699 42.28 26.05 -4.51
C ALA A 699 41.96 24.66 -5.11
N ASN A 700 42.06 23.61 -4.30
CA ASN A 700 41.83 22.21 -4.69
C ASN A 700 40.58 21.61 -4.04
N LYS A 701 39.64 22.44 -3.58
CA LYS A 701 38.55 22.05 -2.67
C LYS A 701 37.81 20.77 -3.09
N THR A 702 37.47 20.61 -4.37
CA THR A 702 36.79 19.41 -4.88
C THR A 702 37.61 18.12 -4.69
N LEU A 703 38.94 18.17 -4.82
CA LEU A 703 39.81 17.04 -4.53
C LEU A 703 39.81 16.72 -3.02
N ILE A 704 39.89 17.75 -2.17
CA ILE A 704 39.91 17.60 -0.71
C ILE A 704 38.58 17.05 -0.18
N ASP A 705 37.45 17.54 -0.71
CA ASP A 705 36.10 17.02 -0.43
C ASP A 705 35.92 15.55 -0.86
N ASN A 706 36.80 15.03 -1.73
CA ASN A 706 36.88 13.61 -2.13
C ASN A 706 37.93 12.79 -1.35
N GLY A 707 38.66 13.39 -0.40
CA GLY A 707 39.62 12.70 0.46
C GLY A 707 41.08 12.73 -0.01
N VAL A 708 41.41 13.57 -1.00
CA VAL A 708 42.81 13.92 -1.34
C VAL A 708 43.43 14.70 -0.18
N THR A 709 44.73 14.52 0.07
CA THR A 709 45.42 15.15 1.21
C THR A 709 46.56 16.07 0.79
N VAL A 710 46.78 17.15 1.54
CA VAL A 710 47.88 18.11 1.31
C VAL A 710 48.86 18.10 2.48
N THR A 711 50.16 18.03 2.17
CA THR A 711 51.27 18.26 3.11
C THR A 711 52.14 19.41 2.62
N VAL A 712 52.76 20.17 3.53
CA VAL A 712 53.66 21.29 3.19
C VAL A 712 54.99 21.08 3.91
N ASP A 713 56.11 21.22 3.19
CA ASP A 713 57.46 21.04 3.75
C ASP A 713 57.99 22.31 4.45
N ASN A 714 59.22 22.27 4.96
CA ASN A 714 59.83 23.43 5.63
C ASN A 714 60.14 24.59 4.67
N LYS A 715 60.24 24.35 3.35
CA LYS A 715 60.50 25.37 2.33
C LYS A 715 59.21 25.95 1.73
N GLY A 716 58.05 25.40 2.10
CA GLY A 716 56.75 25.81 1.57
C GLY A 716 56.36 25.12 0.26
N ASN A 717 57.02 24.03 -0.14
CA ASN A 717 56.52 23.19 -1.23
C ASN A 717 55.31 22.40 -0.72
N ALA A 718 54.25 22.31 -1.53
CA ALA A 718 53.05 21.55 -1.17
C ALA A 718 52.97 20.25 -1.99
N THR A 719 52.83 19.11 -1.32
CA THR A 719 52.57 17.81 -1.95
C THR A 719 51.10 17.45 -1.81
N ILE A 720 50.44 17.19 -2.93
CA ILE A 720 49.07 16.69 -3.00
C ILE A 720 49.16 15.17 -3.19
N THR A 721 48.52 14.38 -2.32
CA THR A 721 48.47 12.91 -2.41
C THR A 721 47.06 12.44 -2.73
N TYR A 722 46.92 11.82 -3.90
CA TYR A 722 45.67 11.29 -4.46
C TYR A 722 45.25 9.95 -3.82
N LEU A 723 44.02 9.50 -4.07
CA LEU A 723 43.47 8.26 -3.47
C LEU A 723 44.23 6.99 -3.91
N ASP A 724 44.80 7.00 -5.11
CA ASP A 724 45.66 5.94 -5.65
C ASP A 724 47.12 6.00 -5.13
N LYS A 725 47.41 6.97 -4.25
CA LYS A 725 48.74 7.28 -3.68
C LYS A 725 49.75 7.87 -4.68
N SER A 726 49.31 8.25 -5.88
CA SER A 726 50.11 9.16 -6.72
C SER A 726 50.17 10.55 -6.10
N THR A 727 51.16 11.36 -6.50
CA THR A 727 51.43 12.67 -5.91
C THR A 727 51.77 13.73 -6.95
N ASP A 728 51.23 14.93 -6.78
CA ASP A 728 51.69 16.15 -7.44
C ASP A 728 52.41 17.06 -6.44
N GLU A 729 53.39 17.85 -6.91
CA GLU A 729 54.11 18.83 -6.09
C GLU A 729 53.95 20.24 -6.67
N ILE A 730 53.52 21.19 -5.84
CA ILE A 730 53.45 22.62 -6.17
C ILE A 730 54.65 23.31 -5.51
N SER A 731 55.47 23.96 -6.33
CA SER A 731 56.70 24.63 -5.90
C SER A 731 56.43 25.78 -4.92
N SER A 732 57.29 25.91 -3.91
CA SER A 732 57.29 27.06 -3.00
C SER A 732 57.38 28.40 -3.74
N THR A 733 58.05 28.45 -4.90
CA THR A 733 58.13 29.66 -5.75
C THR A 733 56.76 30.17 -6.18
N ASP A 734 55.74 29.32 -6.24
CA ASP A 734 54.38 29.66 -6.64
C ASP A 734 53.44 29.86 -5.43
N LEU A 735 53.87 29.46 -4.24
CA LEU A 735 53.06 29.47 -3.01
C LEU A 735 53.47 30.54 -1.99
N VAL A 736 54.73 30.97 -1.98
CA VAL A 736 55.25 31.94 -1.00
C VAL A 736 55.99 33.12 -1.62
N VAL A 737 56.07 34.21 -0.87
CA VAL A 737 56.84 35.42 -1.21
C VAL A 737 57.51 35.97 0.04
N GLU A 738 58.71 36.53 -0.06
CA GLU A 738 59.40 37.12 1.09
C GLU A 738 58.68 38.41 1.54
N LYS A 739 58.49 38.57 2.85
CA LYS A 739 58.00 39.81 3.45
C LYS A 739 59.02 40.92 3.22
N THR A 740 58.68 41.94 2.44
CA THR A 740 59.47 43.17 2.37
C THR A 740 59.44 43.86 3.73
N ASN A 741 60.60 43.94 4.39
CA ASN A 741 60.76 44.67 5.64
C ASN A 741 60.57 46.17 5.41
N ILE A 742 59.33 46.65 5.59
CA ILE A 742 59.12 48.03 6.02
C ILE A 742 59.50 48.05 7.50
N ASP A 743 60.50 48.88 7.86
CA ASP A 743 61.17 48.94 9.18
C ASP A 743 60.24 49.40 10.33
N ALA A 744 59.15 48.68 10.61
CA ALA A 744 58.24 48.97 11.72
C ALA A 744 58.93 48.79 13.09
N ASP A 745 59.88 47.86 13.20
CA ASP A 745 60.63 47.58 14.43
C ASP A 745 61.72 48.63 14.76
N LYS A 746 61.82 49.74 14.00
CA LYS A 746 62.77 50.84 14.27
C LYS A 746 62.14 52.12 14.81
N ASN A 747 60.81 52.22 14.86
CA ASN A 747 60.13 53.42 15.36
C ASN A 747 59.66 53.21 16.80
N GLU A 748 60.27 53.93 17.75
CA GLU A 748 59.76 54.02 19.11
C GLU A 748 58.60 55.04 19.13
N PRO A 749 57.34 54.63 19.39
CA PRO A 749 56.21 55.55 19.36
C PRO A 749 56.37 56.63 20.43
N LYS A 750 56.31 57.89 20.00
CA LYS A 750 56.40 59.05 20.88
C LYS A 750 55.16 59.12 21.75
N VAL A 751 55.35 59.02 23.05
CA VAL A 751 54.33 59.33 24.04
C VAL A 751 54.07 60.84 23.99
N PRO A 752 52.80 61.31 23.88
CA PRO A 752 52.48 62.73 23.94
C PRO A 752 53.06 63.38 25.21
N SER A 753 53.69 64.55 25.06
CA SER A 753 54.24 65.33 26.18
C SER A 753 53.15 65.77 27.16
N ASP A 754 51.96 66.07 26.64
CA ASP A 754 50.80 66.52 27.39
C ASP A 754 49.73 65.42 27.41
N LYS A 755 49.16 65.18 28.59
CA LYS A 755 48.07 64.21 28.77
C LYS A 755 46.72 64.91 28.61
N VAL A 756 45.84 64.33 27.81
CA VAL A 756 44.42 64.70 27.80
C VAL A 756 43.85 64.49 29.19
N LYS A 757 43.12 65.49 29.67
CA LYS A 757 42.51 65.50 31.00
C LYS A 757 41.11 64.93 30.90
N VAL A 758 40.81 63.94 31.74
CA VAL A 758 39.58 63.13 31.66
C VAL A 758 38.93 63.08 33.03
N ASP A 759 37.60 63.01 33.09
CA ASP A 759 36.85 63.13 34.35
C ASP A 759 36.86 61.81 35.16
N ASP A 760 36.76 60.64 34.49
CA ASP A 760 37.02 59.33 35.08
C ASP A 760 37.92 58.47 34.16
N PRO A 761 39.20 58.26 34.51
CA PRO A 761 40.13 57.43 33.74
C PRO A 761 39.66 55.99 33.49
N ASN A 762 38.71 55.46 34.28
CA ASN A 762 38.17 54.11 34.12
C ASN A 762 36.96 54.06 33.19
N LYS A 763 36.39 55.20 32.80
CA LYS A 763 35.14 55.27 32.02
C LYS A 763 35.11 56.46 31.05
N LEU A 764 36.12 56.53 30.19
CA LEU A 764 36.22 57.52 29.12
C LEU A 764 34.97 57.55 28.22
N THR A 765 34.49 58.76 27.94
CA THR A 765 33.51 59.07 26.88
C THR A 765 34.12 58.88 25.48
N GLU A 766 33.32 58.87 24.42
CA GLU A 766 33.88 58.79 23.05
C GLU A 766 34.62 60.07 22.64
N ASP A 767 34.22 61.24 23.15
CA ASP A 767 34.89 62.51 22.88
C ASP A 767 36.29 62.54 23.53
N GLU A 768 36.42 62.15 24.81
CA GLU A 768 37.72 62.00 25.49
C GLU A 768 38.62 60.97 24.78
N LYS A 769 38.05 59.87 24.27
CA LYS A 769 38.82 58.89 23.47
C LYS A 769 39.29 59.48 22.15
N SER A 770 38.45 60.27 21.49
CA SER A 770 38.78 60.95 20.23
C SER A 770 39.92 61.94 20.43
N GLU A 771 39.89 62.71 21.53
CA GLU A 771 40.94 63.67 21.88
C GLU A 771 42.26 62.99 22.28
N VAL A 772 42.21 61.85 23.00
CA VAL A 772 43.38 61.00 23.29
C VAL A 772 43.97 60.41 22.01
N VAL A 773 43.14 59.89 21.10
CA VAL A 773 43.60 59.40 19.80
C VAL A 773 44.29 60.51 19.02
N LYS A 774 43.65 61.69 18.93
CA LYS A 774 44.19 62.83 18.19
C LYS A 774 45.52 63.33 18.76
N THR A 775 45.69 63.39 20.08
CA THR A 775 46.98 63.77 20.69
C THR A 775 48.07 62.73 20.49
N VAL A 776 47.73 61.43 20.46
CA VAL A 776 48.68 60.36 20.09
C VAL A 776 49.06 60.44 18.61
N GLU A 777 48.11 60.70 17.71
CA GLU A 777 48.37 60.95 16.30
C GLU A 777 49.24 62.20 16.10
N ASP A 778 48.91 63.33 16.74
CA ASP A 778 49.68 64.58 16.64
C ASP A 778 51.12 64.45 17.18
N ALA A 779 51.36 63.59 18.17
CA ALA A 779 52.70 63.30 18.68
C ALA A 779 53.54 62.39 17.76
N ASN A 780 52.89 61.61 16.89
CA ASN A 780 53.53 60.63 16.00
C ASN A 780 53.44 60.99 14.50
N LYS A 781 52.80 62.11 14.14
CA LYS A 781 52.55 62.55 12.75
C LYS A 781 53.77 62.74 11.85
N ASP A 782 54.96 62.90 12.44
CA ASP A 782 56.21 63.05 11.70
C ASP A 782 56.81 61.70 11.27
N GLU A 783 56.20 60.58 11.67
CA GLU A 783 56.52 59.24 11.18
C GLU A 783 55.53 58.83 10.08
N LYS A 784 56.03 58.29 8.97
CA LYS A 784 55.20 58.00 7.78
C LYS A 784 54.18 56.90 8.04
N GLU A 785 52.90 57.28 7.96
CA GLU A 785 51.69 56.43 7.86
C GLU A 785 51.73 55.10 8.63
N VAL A 786 51.50 55.17 9.95
CA VAL A 786 51.06 54.01 10.73
C VAL A 786 49.55 53.90 10.64
N ASN A 787 49.05 52.86 9.96
CA ASN A 787 47.62 52.53 9.93
C ASN A 787 47.17 51.96 11.29
N LEU A 788 46.77 52.83 12.21
CA LEU A 788 46.34 52.48 13.58
C LEU A 788 45.01 51.70 13.59
N THR A 789 45.08 50.37 13.41
CA THR A 789 43.90 49.51 13.54
C THR A 789 43.55 49.27 15.01
N ARG A 790 42.36 49.74 15.41
CA ARG A 790 41.82 49.78 16.79
C ARG A 790 41.70 48.38 17.44
N ARG A 791 42.78 47.84 18.03
CA ARG A 791 42.71 46.62 18.84
C ARG A 791 41.94 46.87 20.13
N LYS A 792 40.74 46.28 20.28
CA LYS A 792 40.07 46.16 21.58
C LYS A 792 40.90 45.24 22.50
N GLN A 793 41.72 45.83 23.37
CA GLN A 793 42.31 45.07 24.47
C GLN A 793 41.22 44.71 25.49
N GLY A 794 40.93 43.41 25.60
CA GLY A 794 40.22 42.86 26.74
C GLY A 794 41.15 42.85 27.95
N ASN A 795 40.90 43.74 28.91
CA ASN A 795 41.71 43.88 30.11
C ASN A 795 41.56 42.64 31.02
N ARG A 796 42.67 41.95 31.33
CA ARG A 796 42.81 41.17 32.56
C ARG A 796 44.18 41.46 33.17
N ARG A 797 44.16 41.60 34.50
CA ARG A 797 45.33 41.80 35.36
C ARG A 797 46.25 40.58 35.36
#